data_AF-A0A7S8ED03-F1
#
_entry.id   AF-A0A7S8ED03-F1
#
_cell.length_a   1.000
_cell.length_b   1.000
_cell.length_c   1.000
_cell.angle_alpha   90.00
_cell.angle_beta   90.00
_cell.angle_gamma   90.00
#
_symmetry.space_group_name_H-M   'P 1'
#
loop_
_entity.id
_entity.type
_entity.pdbx_description
1 polymer ?
#
loop_
_entity_poly.entity_id
_entity_poly.type
_entity_poly.pdbx_seq_one_letter_code
_entity_poly.pdbx_strand_id
1 'polypeptide(L)'
;MTSFFKRRFLLGLLLSLLVIAGTQAQSDLEDAPYKDPSLPIDERVDDLLGRMTLEEKIGQMTLVEVNSLQPEIVRDHFIGAILSGGGGYPTPNTVENWALRTDTLQQAAMETRLQIPMMYGVDAIHGHNNVRGAVIYPHNIGLGATGDAELVRLIGQATACDMLATGIQWDYAPVLAVPQDIRWGRTYEAFGQDTELVTELGVAYIEGLQGDDLASPTTVAATPKHFVADGATMIGTSRTNGYLLDQGNASLTEEVLREVHLAPYEAAIAQGAQIIMASYSSWNNKKLHGQAYLLTDVLKGEMGFEGFIVSDWAGVDQVSSDYYDAVVTSINAGIDMNMVPSNFGRFITVMEQAVEDDDIIIERIDDAVRRILRVKFMLGLFENPYTNPDLAASFGSDAARELAREAVARSAVLLKNDADVLPLSTDLDRVFIAGDQANSVGIQSGGWTLEWQGTSADLPGTTIAEGIQAALGDRTQVFVDRDGVFEDATDEAGHPLRANVGVVVIGERPYAEGVGDVLDLALSEDDMQLIADVRERSDKLIIVLVSGRPLLINQALDYADAFIAAWLPGSEGAGIADVIFGERPFSGVLPMAWPRDMAQVPLSALESSEEPPLFPYGYGLTTAGEPAALPQITCGSASSQIQTESTEVESTDVENSETERTETPSEEVAMETEVPATETPGPDLSGLAVSVNQIGYYPDAPKFGMVANSGLETATWALLDVESGAVVSEGVAGPATHDAASGDELLVVDFSPFSTPGTYQLNVQGAVSAPFRIGEDVYRDLSVDALRYFYLSRSGIELDPTYAGDYARQAGHMTDDDVICYQGTDAAGASWPGCDYVLNARGGWYDAGDYGKYVVNGGISAWTLLNLYERVPSAYPDGSLNIPESGNGVSDLLDEARWEVDFLLSMQVPEGQPQAGMVHHKLHDLRWGDIPEKPPTEYNNDNDHQSSYSGRYVYPPSTTATYNMAAVAAQCARIWQGIDDDYAERCLNAAVRAFDAADENPIALAGNTPGEGGGNYDDVRPQDEKYWAAAELFVTTGDTHYLEAMQSTPYLAQFGALYNDGAMTWGDTAALGTLSILLHAASLDALDAETLTTMQEQLISVADDYLARIASEGYRLPMRNYVWGSNSVALNNAIILAYAYDQTGDLRYLGGVTETMDYILGRNTFAFSFVTGYGTERAQHPHHRFWANEPGRGFPAPPPGVVVGGPNADPSDPTALESADLEHGPARRYVDLRGSWSTNEVTINWNAPLAWVAGYLNALHTSDA
;
A
#
# COMPACT_ATOMS: atom_id res chain seq x y z
N MET A 1 -58.86 35.63 32.38
CA MET A 1 -59.06 34.17 32.14
C MET A 1 -59.19 33.77 30.66
N THR A 2 -59.27 34.70 29.70
CA THR A 2 -59.53 34.41 28.27
C THR A 2 -58.30 34.41 27.35
N SER A 3 -57.15 34.91 27.80
CA SER A 3 -55.89 34.93 27.03
C SER A 3 -55.09 33.61 27.12
N PHE A 4 -55.13 32.96 28.29
CA PHE A 4 -54.32 31.76 28.57
C PHE A 4 -54.82 30.50 27.83
N PHE A 5 -56.13 30.39 27.59
CA PHE A 5 -56.72 29.26 26.85
C PHE A 5 -56.54 29.35 25.33
N LYS A 6 -56.45 30.56 24.76
CA LYS A 6 -56.23 30.73 23.30
C LYS A 6 -54.82 30.32 22.88
N ARG A 7 -53.80 30.59 23.70
CA ARG A 7 -52.40 30.24 23.38
C ARG A 7 -52.13 28.73 23.38
N ARG A 8 -52.73 27.96 24.30
CA ARG A 8 -52.59 26.50 24.32
C ARG A 8 -53.36 25.79 23.21
N PHE A 9 -54.49 26.36 22.77
CA PHE A 9 -55.25 25.80 21.64
C PHE A 9 -54.54 26.06 20.30
N LEU A 10 -53.90 27.21 20.12
CA LEU A 10 -53.08 27.53 18.93
C LEU A 10 -51.78 26.72 18.88
N LEU A 11 -51.10 26.50 20.01
CA LEU A 11 -49.88 25.68 20.05
C LEU A 11 -50.18 24.19 19.79
N GLY A 12 -51.32 23.69 20.30
CA GLY A 12 -51.80 22.35 20.00
C GLY A 12 -52.20 22.17 18.53
N LEU A 13 -52.82 23.19 17.92
CA LEU A 13 -53.17 23.16 16.49
C LEU A 13 -51.93 23.17 15.59
N LEU A 14 -50.90 23.96 15.94
CA LEU A 14 -49.63 24.03 15.21
C LEU A 14 -48.84 22.72 15.32
N LEU A 15 -48.75 22.10 16.51
CA LEU A 15 -48.13 20.79 16.64
C LEU A 15 -48.89 19.69 15.88
N SER A 16 -50.23 19.71 15.90
CA SER A 16 -51.00 18.75 15.10
C SER A 16 -50.88 19.00 13.59
N LEU A 17 -50.75 20.25 13.14
CA LEU A 17 -50.53 20.57 11.72
C LEU A 17 -49.11 20.19 11.25
N LEU A 18 -48.10 20.29 12.12
CA LEU A 18 -46.72 19.82 11.84
C LEU A 18 -46.63 18.29 11.79
N VAL A 19 -47.34 17.58 12.66
CA VAL A 19 -47.41 16.10 12.63
C VAL A 19 -48.23 15.60 11.42
N ILE A 20 -49.30 16.30 11.02
CA ILE A 20 -50.09 15.97 9.82
C ILE A 20 -49.30 16.31 8.54
N ALA A 21 -48.55 17.42 8.51
CA ALA A 21 -47.70 17.76 7.36
C ALA A 21 -46.50 16.81 7.20
N GLY A 22 -45.88 16.39 8.31
CA GLY A 22 -44.80 15.39 8.28
C GLY A 22 -45.26 14.00 7.85
N THR A 23 -46.46 13.57 8.27
CA THR A 23 -47.05 12.28 7.82
C THR A 23 -47.51 12.31 6.36
N GLN A 24 -47.93 13.47 5.85
CA GLN A 24 -48.36 13.63 4.46
C GLN A 24 -47.16 13.77 3.49
N ALA A 25 -46.08 14.44 3.89
CA ALA A 25 -44.84 14.51 3.13
C ALA A 25 -44.11 13.15 3.05
N GLN A 26 -44.23 12.31 4.08
CA GLN A 26 -43.69 10.96 4.09
C GLN A 26 -44.52 10.00 3.22
N SER A 27 -45.85 10.13 3.19
CA SER A 27 -46.70 9.37 2.26
C SER A 27 -46.49 9.76 0.79
N ASP A 28 -46.18 11.03 0.50
CA ASP A 28 -45.93 11.52 -0.87
C ASP A 28 -44.58 11.03 -1.47
N LEU A 29 -43.67 10.47 -0.65
CA LEU A 29 -42.40 9.85 -1.08
C LEU A 29 -42.47 8.32 -1.15
N GLU A 30 -43.43 7.68 -0.48
CA GLU A 30 -43.66 6.23 -0.56
C GLU A 30 -44.28 5.83 -1.92
N ASP A 31 -45.22 6.63 -2.44
CA ASP A 31 -45.89 6.41 -3.72
C ASP A 31 -45.32 7.29 -4.88
N ALA A 32 -44.07 7.73 -4.77
CA ALA A 32 -43.47 8.64 -5.77
C ALA A 32 -43.25 7.93 -7.13
N PRO A 33 -43.60 8.56 -8.27
CA PRO A 33 -43.44 7.96 -9.61
C PRO A 33 -42.04 7.40 -9.89
N TYR A 34 -40.97 8.05 -9.45
CA TYR A 34 -39.61 7.52 -9.67
C TYR A 34 -39.35 6.15 -9.02
N LYS A 35 -40.14 5.73 -8.03
CA LYS A 35 -40.07 4.41 -7.39
C LYS A 35 -40.96 3.35 -8.05
N ASP A 36 -41.76 3.71 -9.05
CA ASP A 36 -42.61 2.75 -9.79
C ASP A 36 -41.85 2.17 -10.99
N PRO A 37 -41.39 0.91 -10.93
CA PRO A 37 -40.64 0.30 -12.04
C PRO A 37 -41.49 0.06 -13.29
N SER A 38 -42.82 0.25 -13.23
CA SER A 38 -43.69 0.11 -14.41
C SER A 38 -43.74 1.36 -15.30
N LEU A 39 -43.19 2.49 -14.83
CA LEU A 39 -43.11 3.73 -15.60
C LEU A 39 -41.87 3.76 -16.49
N PRO A 40 -41.92 4.48 -17.64
CA PRO A 40 -40.75 4.70 -18.47
C PRO A 40 -39.60 5.37 -17.70
N ILE A 41 -38.36 4.98 -17.99
CA ILE A 41 -37.16 5.51 -17.31
C ILE A 41 -37.12 7.05 -17.36
N ASP A 42 -37.38 7.67 -18.51
CA ASP A 42 -37.36 9.13 -18.62
C ASP A 42 -38.42 9.81 -17.73
N GLU A 43 -39.60 9.20 -17.53
CA GLU A 43 -40.61 9.72 -16.61
C GLU A 43 -40.15 9.61 -15.15
N ARG A 44 -39.45 8.52 -14.80
CA ARG A 44 -38.86 8.33 -13.46
C ARG A 44 -37.74 9.33 -13.20
N VAL A 45 -36.89 9.58 -14.21
CA VAL A 45 -35.80 10.56 -14.14
C VAL A 45 -36.34 11.97 -13.98
N ASP A 46 -37.32 12.38 -14.80
CA ASP A 46 -37.93 13.71 -14.71
C ASP A 46 -38.60 13.96 -13.35
N ASP A 47 -39.29 12.95 -12.80
CA ASP A 47 -39.90 13.04 -11.47
C ASP A 47 -38.85 13.14 -10.37
N LEU A 48 -37.80 12.31 -10.39
CA LEU A 48 -36.73 12.35 -9.38
C LEU A 48 -35.94 13.65 -9.44
N LEU A 49 -35.51 14.07 -10.62
CA LEU A 49 -34.75 15.30 -10.83
C LEU A 49 -35.51 16.54 -10.33
N GLY A 50 -36.84 16.58 -10.52
CA GLY A 50 -37.71 17.64 -10.03
C GLY A 50 -37.85 17.70 -8.50
N ARG A 51 -37.39 16.66 -7.78
CA ARG A 51 -37.44 16.55 -6.30
C ARG A 51 -36.09 16.78 -5.62
N MET A 52 -35.01 16.85 -6.39
CA MET A 52 -33.65 16.97 -5.87
C MET A 52 -33.29 18.40 -5.51
N THR A 53 -32.58 18.57 -4.39
CA THR A 53 -31.89 19.83 -4.06
C THR A 53 -30.63 20.00 -4.91
N LEU A 54 -29.97 21.16 -4.80
CA LEU A 54 -28.69 21.39 -5.51
C LEU A 54 -27.61 20.45 -4.95
N GLU A 55 -27.56 20.27 -3.64
CA GLU A 55 -26.61 19.42 -2.94
C GLU A 55 -26.78 17.95 -3.33
N GLU A 56 -28.03 17.47 -3.41
CA GLU A 56 -28.34 16.13 -3.91
C GLU A 56 -27.88 15.95 -5.37
N LYS A 57 -28.01 17.00 -6.21
CA LYS A 57 -27.56 16.97 -7.61
C LYS A 57 -26.03 16.94 -7.72
N ILE A 58 -25.32 17.80 -6.98
CA ILE A 58 -23.86 17.83 -6.94
C ILE A 58 -23.30 16.52 -6.38
N GLY A 59 -23.94 15.96 -5.34
CA GLY A 59 -23.61 14.65 -4.79
C GLY A 59 -23.66 13.55 -5.85
N GLN A 60 -24.68 13.54 -6.71
CA GLN A 60 -24.76 12.58 -7.83
C GLN A 60 -23.62 12.72 -8.83
N MET A 61 -23.08 13.92 -9.04
CA MET A 61 -21.95 14.20 -9.93
C MET A 61 -20.59 13.88 -9.28
N THR A 62 -20.57 13.41 -8.03
CA THR A 62 -19.35 13.16 -7.25
C THR A 62 -19.08 11.66 -7.17
N LEU A 63 -17.89 11.26 -7.63
CA LEU A 63 -17.36 9.91 -7.55
C LEU A 63 -16.10 9.93 -6.67
N VAL A 64 -16.05 9.09 -5.63
CA VAL A 64 -14.98 9.12 -4.60
C VAL A 64 -14.32 7.75 -4.43
N GLU A 65 -13.01 7.73 -4.17
CA GLU A 65 -12.30 6.50 -3.86
C GLU A 65 -12.68 5.96 -2.47
N VAL A 66 -12.86 4.64 -2.39
CA VAL A 66 -13.52 3.97 -1.26
C VAL A 66 -12.75 4.07 0.06
N ASN A 67 -11.41 4.13 0.03
CA ASN A 67 -10.59 4.31 1.22
C ASN A 67 -10.67 5.73 1.79
N SER A 68 -11.23 6.68 1.03
CA SER A 68 -11.52 8.05 1.51
C SER A 68 -12.91 8.18 2.12
N LEU A 69 -13.68 7.09 2.25
CA LEU A 69 -15.08 7.12 2.64
C LEU A 69 -15.38 6.38 3.96
N GLN A 70 -16.34 6.94 4.68
CA GLN A 70 -17.11 6.27 5.73
C GLN A 70 -18.59 6.29 5.33
N PRO A 71 -19.44 5.36 5.81
CA PRO A 71 -20.86 5.31 5.45
C PRO A 71 -21.59 6.65 5.65
N GLU A 72 -21.26 7.39 6.71
CA GLU A 72 -21.87 8.70 7.00
C GLU A 72 -21.59 9.72 5.90
N ILE A 73 -20.40 9.69 5.29
CA ILE A 73 -20.03 10.59 4.20
C ILE A 73 -20.91 10.34 2.98
N VAL A 74 -21.13 9.06 2.63
CA VAL A 74 -22.00 8.68 1.52
C VAL A 74 -23.41 9.24 1.71
N ARG A 75 -23.96 9.11 2.92
CA ARG A 75 -25.30 9.60 3.26
C ARG A 75 -25.36 11.13 3.28
N ASP A 76 -24.44 11.78 3.97
CA ASP A 76 -24.55 13.20 4.32
C ASP A 76 -24.16 14.12 3.14
N HIS A 77 -23.40 13.60 2.17
CA HIS A 77 -23.03 14.30 0.93
C HIS A 77 -23.72 13.75 -0.33
N PHE A 78 -24.67 12.82 -0.16
CA PHE A 78 -25.46 12.25 -1.26
C PHE A 78 -24.61 11.66 -2.40
N ILE A 79 -23.49 11.03 -2.05
CA ILE A 79 -22.46 10.59 -2.98
C ILE A 79 -23.07 9.69 -4.06
N GLY A 80 -22.85 10.06 -5.32
CA GLY A 80 -23.45 9.42 -6.48
C GLY A 80 -22.83 8.08 -6.81
N ALA A 81 -21.51 7.97 -6.65
CA ALA A 81 -20.79 6.76 -6.93
C ALA A 81 -19.49 6.67 -6.13
N ILE A 82 -18.97 5.45 -5.99
CA ILE A 82 -17.71 5.14 -5.31
C ILE A 82 -16.84 4.26 -6.20
N LEU A 83 -15.53 4.20 -5.92
CA LEU A 83 -14.62 3.33 -6.66
C LEU A 83 -13.52 2.69 -5.83
N SER A 84 -12.98 1.59 -6.34
CA SER A 84 -11.68 1.07 -5.94
C SER A 84 -10.69 1.24 -7.10
N GLY A 85 -9.61 1.98 -6.85
CA GLY A 85 -8.45 2.00 -7.75
C GLY A 85 -7.60 0.74 -7.58
N GLY A 86 -6.49 0.64 -8.32
CA GLY A 86 -5.52 -0.44 -8.11
C GLY A 86 -5.01 -0.44 -6.66
N GLY A 87 -5.17 -1.56 -5.95
CA GLY A 87 -4.87 -1.68 -4.51
C GLY A 87 -6.03 -1.27 -3.57
N GLY A 88 -7.15 -0.78 -4.09
CA GLY A 88 -8.31 -0.27 -3.31
C GLY A 88 -9.23 -1.34 -2.71
N TYR A 89 -8.70 -2.49 -2.28
CA TYR A 89 -9.47 -3.65 -1.79
C TYR A 89 -9.74 -3.63 -0.27
N PRO A 90 -10.72 -4.39 0.25
CA PRO A 90 -10.89 -4.62 1.68
C PRO A 90 -9.81 -5.54 2.25
N THR A 91 -9.54 -5.40 3.54
CA THR A 91 -8.61 -6.26 4.29
C THR A 91 -9.38 -7.08 5.33
N PRO A 92 -9.40 -8.43 5.24
CA PRO A 92 -8.76 -9.26 4.20
C PRO A 92 -9.45 -9.20 2.83
N ASN A 93 -8.68 -9.34 1.74
CA ASN A 93 -9.16 -9.27 0.35
C ASN A 93 -9.87 -10.57 -0.05
N THR A 94 -11.16 -10.69 0.30
CA THR A 94 -12.01 -11.83 -0.04
C THR A 94 -13.32 -11.37 -0.66
N VAL A 95 -13.97 -12.25 -1.44
CA VAL A 95 -15.26 -11.99 -2.09
C VAL A 95 -16.31 -11.51 -1.09
N GLU A 96 -16.36 -12.14 0.09
CA GLU A 96 -17.32 -11.81 1.14
C GLU A 96 -17.11 -10.40 1.70
N ASN A 97 -15.85 -9.98 1.89
CA ASN A 97 -15.54 -8.66 2.42
C ASN A 97 -15.77 -7.55 1.39
N TRP A 98 -15.59 -7.84 0.10
CA TRP A 98 -16.00 -6.93 -0.96
C TRP A 98 -17.52 -6.74 -0.94
N ALA A 99 -18.30 -7.83 -0.95
CA ALA A 99 -19.76 -7.79 -0.88
C ALA A 99 -20.24 -7.02 0.38
N LEU A 100 -19.65 -7.29 1.54
CA LEU A 100 -19.98 -6.61 2.79
C LEU A 100 -19.72 -5.10 2.72
N ARG A 101 -18.57 -4.69 2.19
CA ARG A 101 -18.20 -3.28 2.01
C ARG A 101 -19.20 -2.58 1.07
N THR A 102 -19.50 -3.20 -0.07
CA THR A 102 -20.47 -2.71 -1.05
C THR A 102 -21.84 -2.50 -0.39
N ASP A 103 -22.38 -3.51 0.28
CA ASP A 103 -23.71 -3.45 0.89
C ASP A 103 -23.79 -2.42 2.03
N THR A 104 -22.71 -2.27 2.81
CA THR A 104 -22.63 -1.30 3.91
C THR A 104 -22.71 0.13 3.40
N LEU A 105 -21.92 0.46 2.38
CA LEU A 105 -21.92 1.81 1.78
C LEU A 105 -23.22 2.05 1.00
N GLN A 106 -23.75 1.03 0.35
CA GLN A 106 -25.04 1.11 -0.33
C GLN A 106 -26.16 1.42 0.66
N GLN A 107 -26.17 0.77 1.81
CA GLN A 107 -27.17 1.01 2.85
C GLN A 107 -27.18 2.49 3.28
N ALA A 108 -26.02 3.11 3.43
CA ALA A 108 -25.95 4.54 3.74
C ALA A 108 -26.58 5.43 2.64
N ALA A 109 -26.35 5.12 1.36
CA ALA A 109 -27.03 5.82 0.26
C ALA A 109 -28.57 5.66 0.33
N MET A 110 -29.05 4.47 0.73
CA MET A 110 -30.48 4.17 0.89
C MET A 110 -31.14 4.80 2.12
N GLU A 111 -30.36 5.33 3.07
CA GLU A 111 -30.85 6.10 4.23
C GLU A 111 -31.14 7.57 3.91
N THR A 112 -30.69 8.06 2.75
CA THR A 112 -30.97 9.43 2.31
C THR A 112 -32.46 9.65 2.05
N ARG A 113 -32.90 10.92 2.09
CA ARG A 113 -34.31 11.30 1.92
C ARG A 113 -34.95 10.76 0.63
N LEU A 114 -34.20 10.76 -0.47
CA LEU A 114 -34.66 10.28 -1.78
C LEU A 114 -34.29 8.82 -2.06
N GLN A 115 -33.44 8.21 -1.22
CA GLN A 115 -33.01 6.81 -1.34
C GLN A 115 -32.46 6.49 -2.73
N ILE A 116 -31.57 7.36 -3.24
CA ILE A 116 -30.94 7.17 -4.54
C ILE A 116 -29.77 6.19 -4.35
N PRO A 117 -29.78 5.02 -5.01
CA PRO A 117 -28.70 4.05 -4.89
C PRO A 117 -27.39 4.64 -5.46
N MET A 118 -26.26 4.33 -4.83
CA MET A 118 -24.94 4.64 -5.39
C MET A 118 -24.56 3.62 -6.48
N MET A 119 -23.59 3.96 -7.31
CA MET A 119 -22.88 2.99 -8.18
C MET A 119 -21.50 2.70 -7.60
N TYR A 120 -21.02 1.46 -7.72
CA TYR A 120 -19.65 1.11 -7.36
C TYR A 120 -18.90 0.67 -8.61
N GLY A 121 -17.87 1.43 -8.99
CA GLY A 121 -16.99 1.14 -10.13
C GLY A 121 -15.60 0.61 -9.74
N VAL A 122 -15.03 -0.26 -10.57
CA VAL A 122 -13.65 -0.76 -10.44
C VAL A 122 -12.98 -0.91 -11.79
N ASP A 123 -11.65 -0.94 -11.81
CA ASP A 123 -10.87 -1.42 -12.95
C ASP A 123 -10.86 -2.96 -12.97
N ALA A 124 -11.75 -3.59 -13.73
CA ALA A 124 -11.76 -5.04 -14.00
C ALA A 124 -11.28 -5.35 -15.43
N ILE A 125 -10.14 -4.76 -15.82
CA ILE A 125 -9.69 -4.64 -17.21
C ILE A 125 -9.24 -5.97 -17.85
N HIS A 126 -8.95 -7.00 -17.05
CA HIS A 126 -8.59 -8.33 -17.55
C HIS A 126 -9.08 -9.44 -16.61
N GLY A 127 -10.34 -9.32 -16.18
CA GLY A 127 -10.94 -10.09 -15.09
C GLY A 127 -11.17 -9.19 -13.88
N HIS A 128 -11.74 -9.70 -12.79
CA HIS A 128 -11.92 -8.89 -11.56
C HIS A 128 -10.60 -8.77 -10.78
N ASN A 129 -9.63 -8.10 -11.41
CA ASN A 129 -8.20 -8.18 -11.12
C ASN A 129 -7.76 -7.56 -9.78
N ASN A 130 -8.64 -6.85 -9.08
CA ASN A 130 -8.40 -6.34 -7.72
C ASN A 130 -8.72 -7.36 -6.61
N VAL A 131 -9.34 -8.50 -6.94
CA VAL A 131 -9.77 -9.49 -5.95
C VAL A 131 -8.86 -10.70 -5.96
N ARG A 132 -8.33 -11.05 -4.79
CA ARG A 132 -7.47 -12.23 -4.66
C ARG A 132 -8.25 -13.50 -5.02
N GLY A 133 -7.74 -14.26 -5.99
CA GLY A 133 -8.32 -15.53 -6.44
C GLY A 133 -9.26 -15.42 -7.65
N ALA A 134 -9.52 -14.20 -8.16
CA ALA A 134 -10.22 -14.01 -9.43
C ALA A 134 -9.48 -14.68 -10.59
N VAL A 135 -10.21 -15.02 -11.66
CA VAL A 135 -9.55 -15.46 -12.90
C VAL A 135 -8.95 -14.24 -13.58
N ILE A 136 -7.66 -14.31 -13.91
CA ILE A 136 -6.96 -13.23 -14.60
C ILE A 136 -6.72 -13.67 -16.04
N TYR A 137 -7.32 -12.94 -16.98
CA TYR A 137 -7.23 -13.20 -18.42
C TYR A 137 -5.98 -12.55 -19.02
N PRO A 138 -5.57 -12.95 -20.25
CA PRO A 138 -4.57 -12.21 -20.99
C PRO A 138 -4.96 -10.74 -21.11
N HIS A 139 -4.00 -9.83 -20.96
CA HIS A 139 -4.23 -8.41 -21.27
C HIS A 139 -4.66 -8.22 -22.73
N ASN A 140 -5.30 -7.08 -23.02
CA ASN A 140 -5.97 -6.83 -24.30
C ASN A 140 -5.07 -7.01 -25.52
N ILE A 141 -3.78 -6.70 -25.45
CA ILE A 141 -2.86 -6.99 -26.57
C ILE A 141 -2.83 -8.49 -26.92
N GLY A 142 -2.86 -9.37 -25.90
CA GLY A 142 -2.96 -10.81 -26.11
C GLY A 142 -4.32 -11.20 -26.68
N LEU A 143 -5.41 -10.61 -26.19
CA LEU A 143 -6.75 -10.86 -26.74
C LEU A 143 -6.87 -10.39 -28.21
N GLY A 144 -6.23 -9.27 -28.54
CA GLY A 144 -6.07 -8.79 -29.91
C GLY A 144 -5.39 -9.77 -30.84
N ALA A 145 -4.38 -10.48 -30.33
CA ALA A 145 -3.67 -11.50 -31.09
C ALA A 145 -4.57 -12.69 -31.47
N THR A 146 -5.69 -12.90 -30.77
CA THR A 146 -6.65 -13.97 -31.09
C THR A 146 -7.54 -13.62 -32.29
N GLY A 147 -7.88 -12.34 -32.47
CA GLY A 147 -8.88 -11.90 -33.44
C GLY A 147 -10.27 -12.54 -33.24
N ASP A 148 -10.60 -12.99 -32.02
CA ASP A 148 -11.79 -13.79 -31.73
C ASP A 148 -12.81 -13.02 -30.88
N ALA A 149 -13.79 -12.42 -31.56
CA ALA A 149 -14.85 -11.67 -30.91
C ALA A 149 -15.70 -12.52 -29.94
N GLU A 150 -15.97 -13.79 -30.25
CA GLU A 150 -16.81 -14.63 -29.39
C GLU A 150 -16.07 -15.00 -28.10
N LEU A 151 -14.76 -15.27 -28.18
CA LEU A 151 -13.91 -15.44 -27.00
C LEU A 151 -13.95 -14.20 -26.11
N VAL A 152 -13.74 -13.01 -26.68
CA VAL A 152 -13.73 -11.75 -25.93
C VAL A 152 -15.11 -11.45 -25.31
N ARG A 153 -16.20 -11.76 -26.01
CA ARG A 153 -17.57 -11.66 -25.48
C ARG A 153 -17.78 -12.57 -24.26
N LEU A 154 -17.30 -13.81 -24.31
CA LEU A 154 -17.38 -14.73 -23.18
C LEU A 154 -16.50 -14.31 -22.00
N ILE A 155 -15.34 -13.71 -22.26
CA ILE A 155 -14.47 -13.14 -21.21
C ILE A 155 -15.21 -11.99 -20.51
N GLY A 156 -15.79 -11.04 -21.25
CA GLY A 156 -16.60 -9.98 -20.66
C GLY A 156 -17.76 -10.53 -19.81
N GLN A 157 -18.43 -11.58 -20.29
CA GLN A 157 -19.50 -12.25 -19.53
C GLN A 157 -18.99 -12.90 -18.24
N ALA A 158 -17.82 -13.55 -18.25
CA ALA A 158 -17.22 -14.16 -17.07
C ALA A 158 -16.76 -13.10 -16.06
N THR A 159 -16.13 -12.01 -16.53
CA THR A 159 -15.77 -10.85 -15.70
C THR A 159 -17.00 -10.27 -15.01
N ALA A 160 -18.12 -10.10 -15.72
CA ALA A 160 -19.37 -9.63 -15.12
C ALA A 160 -19.86 -10.56 -13.99
N CYS A 161 -19.79 -11.88 -14.16
CA CYS A 161 -20.17 -12.82 -13.10
C CYS A 161 -19.28 -12.67 -11.85
N ASP A 162 -17.95 -12.55 -12.03
CA ASP A 162 -16.99 -12.39 -10.91
C ASP A 162 -17.19 -11.03 -10.19
N MET A 163 -17.46 -9.96 -10.93
CA MET A 163 -17.76 -8.64 -10.35
C MET A 163 -19.05 -8.65 -9.53
N LEU A 164 -20.12 -9.24 -10.07
CA LEU A 164 -21.41 -9.32 -9.38
C LEU A 164 -21.36 -10.20 -8.12
N ALA A 165 -20.46 -11.19 -8.07
CA ALA A 165 -20.18 -11.96 -6.85
C ALA A 165 -19.66 -11.09 -5.69
N THR A 166 -19.05 -9.93 -6.01
CA THR A 166 -18.55 -8.94 -5.05
C THR A 166 -19.49 -7.73 -4.86
N GLY A 167 -20.65 -7.75 -5.52
CA GLY A 167 -21.64 -6.67 -5.47
C GLY A 167 -21.37 -5.49 -6.40
N ILE A 168 -20.30 -5.52 -7.20
CA ILE A 168 -19.88 -4.38 -8.05
C ILE A 168 -20.64 -4.42 -9.38
N GLN A 169 -21.17 -3.28 -9.82
CA GLN A 169 -22.07 -3.20 -11.00
C GLN A 169 -21.56 -2.30 -12.13
N TRP A 170 -20.36 -1.74 -11.99
CA TRP A 170 -19.76 -0.84 -12.96
C TRP A 170 -18.28 -1.19 -13.21
N ASP A 171 -17.94 -1.42 -14.48
CA ASP A 171 -16.57 -1.72 -14.93
C ASP A 171 -15.98 -0.55 -15.72
N TYR A 172 -14.72 -0.23 -15.44
CA TYR A 172 -13.91 0.72 -16.21
C TYR A 172 -13.24 0.03 -17.41
N ALA A 173 -14.01 -0.69 -18.21
CA ALA A 173 -13.56 -1.40 -19.41
C ALA A 173 -14.65 -1.42 -20.50
N PRO A 174 -14.30 -1.59 -21.79
CA PRO A 174 -12.97 -1.86 -22.33
C PRO A 174 -12.15 -0.59 -22.65
N VAL A 175 -10.83 -0.76 -22.75
CA VAL A 175 -9.92 0.25 -23.31
C VAL A 175 -9.97 0.16 -24.84
N LEU A 176 -10.39 1.24 -25.49
CA LEU A 176 -10.53 1.38 -26.96
C LEU A 176 -9.41 2.23 -27.58
N ALA A 177 -8.25 2.30 -26.92
CA ALA A 177 -7.07 2.97 -27.44
C ALA A 177 -6.57 2.28 -28.74
N VAL A 178 -6.04 3.08 -29.67
CA VAL A 178 -5.37 2.59 -30.89
C VAL A 178 -3.92 3.09 -30.88
N PRO A 179 -2.97 2.35 -30.26
CA PRO A 179 -1.60 2.81 -30.07
C PRO A 179 -0.90 3.13 -31.37
N GLN A 180 -0.18 4.26 -31.39
CA GLN A 180 0.68 4.69 -32.50
C GLN A 180 2.17 4.63 -32.14
N ASP A 181 2.48 4.51 -30.85
CA ASP A 181 3.84 4.40 -30.34
C ASP A 181 3.91 3.35 -29.22
N ILE A 182 4.55 2.24 -29.52
CA ILE A 182 4.66 1.09 -28.61
C ILE A 182 5.51 1.37 -27.36
N ARG A 183 6.20 2.52 -27.30
CA ARG A 183 6.90 2.97 -26.08
C ARG A 183 5.96 3.40 -24.98
N TRP A 184 4.68 3.60 -25.28
CA TRP A 184 3.66 3.97 -24.31
C TRP A 184 3.45 2.85 -23.28
N GLY A 185 3.48 3.19 -22.00
CA GLY A 185 3.35 2.26 -20.90
C GLY A 185 1.97 1.60 -20.73
N ARG A 186 0.97 1.99 -21.54
CA ARG A 186 -0.36 1.34 -21.58
C ARG A 186 -0.63 0.59 -22.89
N THR A 187 0.40 0.34 -23.69
CA THR A 187 0.25 -0.36 -24.98
C THR A 187 -0.45 -1.72 -24.80
N TYR A 188 -0.20 -2.44 -23.70
CA TYR A 188 -0.81 -3.74 -23.42
C TYR A 188 -2.32 -3.68 -23.15
N GLU A 189 -2.84 -2.51 -22.75
CA GLU A 189 -4.26 -2.31 -22.48
C GLU A 189 -5.07 -2.16 -23.78
N ALA A 190 -4.42 -1.97 -24.93
CA ALA A 190 -5.08 -1.90 -26.23
C ALA A 190 -5.11 -3.25 -26.95
N PHE A 191 -6.18 -3.52 -27.70
CA PHE A 191 -6.28 -4.72 -28.53
C PHE A 191 -5.30 -4.74 -29.72
N GLY A 192 -4.76 -3.60 -30.13
CA GLY A 192 -3.79 -3.53 -31.21
C GLY A 192 -3.78 -2.18 -31.91
N GLN A 193 -2.99 -2.09 -32.99
CA GLN A 193 -2.78 -0.85 -33.73
C GLN A 193 -3.81 -0.60 -34.84
N ASP A 194 -4.74 -1.53 -35.06
CA ASP A 194 -5.74 -1.49 -36.15
C ASP A 194 -7.13 -1.12 -35.61
N THR A 195 -7.75 -0.12 -36.23
CA THR A 195 -9.05 0.41 -35.79
C THR A 195 -10.20 -0.60 -35.96
N GLU A 196 -10.20 -1.42 -37.02
CA GLU A 196 -11.27 -2.40 -37.24
C GLU A 196 -11.21 -3.50 -36.17
N LEU A 197 -10.00 -4.01 -35.87
CA LEU A 197 -9.79 -5.00 -34.80
C LEU A 197 -10.21 -4.45 -33.43
N VAL A 198 -9.76 -3.25 -33.06
CA VAL A 198 -10.14 -2.60 -31.78
C VAL A 198 -11.66 -2.40 -31.68
N THR A 199 -12.30 -2.02 -32.80
CA THR A 199 -13.75 -1.84 -32.86
C THR A 199 -14.49 -3.17 -32.64
N GLU A 200 -14.10 -4.22 -33.35
CA GLU A 200 -14.76 -5.53 -33.27
C GLU A 200 -14.64 -6.15 -31.87
N LEU A 201 -13.43 -6.21 -31.31
CA LEU A 201 -13.21 -6.82 -30.00
C LEU A 201 -13.75 -5.96 -28.86
N GLY A 202 -13.66 -4.63 -28.97
CA GLY A 202 -14.25 -3.71 -28.00
C GLY A 202 -15.77 -3.85 -27.91
N VAL A 203 -16.46 -3.92 -29.05
CA VAL A 203 -17.91 -4.16 -29.10
C VAL A 203 -18.27 -5.51 -28.48
N ALA A 204 -17.50 -6.56 -28.77
CA ALA A 204 -17.72 -7.88 -28.20
C ALA A 204 -17.57 -7.89 -26.66
N TYR A 205 -16.56 -7.21 -26.12
CA TYR A 205 -16.38 -7.08 -24.67
C TYR A 205 -17.58 -6.38 -24.01
N ILE A 206 -18.06 -5.29 -24.62
CA ILE A 206 -19.25 -4.55 -24.15
C ILE A 206 -20.49 -5.45 -24.18
N GLU A 207 -20.69 -6.22 -25.25
CA GLU A 207 -21.78 -7.18 -25.35
C GLU A 207 -21.70 -8.25 -24.24
N GLY A 208 -20.49 -8.73 -23.92
CA GLY A 208 -20.24 -9.66 -22.83
C GLY A 208 -20.64 -9.10 -21.46
N LEU A 209 -20.23 -7.87 -21.15
CA LEU A 209 -20.54 -7.20 -19.88
C LEU A 209 -22.03 -6.85 -19.75
N GLN A 210 -22.61 -6.24 -20.80
CA GLN A 210 -23.91 -5.58 -20.71
C GLN A 210 -25.08 -6.46 -21.17
N GLY A 211 -24.83 -7.51 -21.96
CA GLY A 211 -25.88 -8.28 -22.62
C GLY A 211 -26.84 -7.42 -23.46
N ASP A 212 -28.07 -7.93 -23.66
CA ASP A 212 -29.14 -7.20 -24.34
C ASP A 212 -29.93 -6.25 -23.41
N ASP A 213 -29.78 -6.41 -22.09
CA ASP A 213 -30.55 -5.70 -21.06
C ASP A 213 -29.69 -5.46 -19.81
N LEU A 214 -29.33 -4.20 -19.58
CA LEU A 214 -28.52 -3.77 -18.43
C LEU A 214 -29.19 -4.00 -17.07
N ALA A 215 -30.51 -4.19 -17.01
CA ALA A 215 -31.23 -4.50 -15.78
C ALA A 215 -31.15 -5.99 -15.40
N SER A 216 -30.52 -6.82 -16.25
CA SER A 216 -30.33 -8.24 -15.97
C SER A 216 -29.45 -8.45 -14.73
N PRO A 217 -29.76 -9.43 -13.86
CA PRO A 217 -28.96 -9.71 -12.66
C PRO A 217 -27.59 -10.34 -12.96
N THR A 218 -27.19 -10.41 -14.22
CA THR A 218 -25.92 -11.01 -14.69
C THR A 218 -25.11 -10.05 -15.55
N THR A 219 -25.45 -8.76 -15.57
CA THR A 219 -24.81 -7.74 -16.41
C THR A 219 -24.22 -6.62 -15.58
N VAL A 220 -23.16 -6.00 -16.10
CA VAL A 220 -22.39 -4.91 -15.50
C VAL A 220 -22.28 -3.77 -16.51
N ALA A 221 -22.32 -2.52 -16.05
CA ALA A 221 -22.15 -1.37 -16.94
C ALA A 221 -20.73 -1.29 -17.49
N ALA A 222 -20.56 -1.18 -18.81
CA ALA A 222 -19.27 -0.98 -19.45
C ALA A 222 -18.90 0.50 -19.55
N THR A 223 -17.60 0.79 -19.58
CA THR A 223 -17.03 2.12 -19.79
C THR A 223 -15.94 2.12 -20.85
N PRO A 224 -16.28 2.31 -22.14
CA PRO A 224 -15.31 2.63 -23.18
C PRO A 224 -14.37 3.77 -22.76
N LYS A 225 -13.06 3.50 -22.78
CA LYS A 225 -12.02 4.45 -22.35
C LYS A 225 -10.74 4.44 -23.19
N HIS A 226 -9.94 5.51 -23.25
CA HIS A 226 -10.25 6.85 -22.74
C HIS A 226 -10.55 7.80 -23.90
N PHE A 227 -11.67 8.51 -23.82
CA PHE A 227 -12.17 9.38 -24.87
C PHE A 227 -11.38 10.71 -24.89
N VAL A 228 -10.55 10.99 -25.89
CA VAL A 228 -10.22 10.16 -27.05
C VAL A 228 -8.75 10.32 -27.42
N ALA A 229 -8.18 9.32 -28.11
CA ALA A 229 -6.84 9.33 -28.70
C ALA A 229 -5.68 9.37 -27.69
N ASP A 230 -5.86 8.73 -26.53
CA ASP A 230 -4.80 8.41 -25.58
C ASP A 230 -3.63 7.63 -26.21
N GLY A 231 -3.91 6.64 -27.06
CA GLY A 231 -2.88 5.85 -27.75
C GLY A 231 -2.06 6.61 -28.83
N ALA A 232 -2.36 7.88 -29.11
CA ALA A 232 -1.68 8.68 -30.13
C ALA A 232 -0.85 9.84 -29.58
N THR A 233 -0.53 9.83 -28.28
CA THR A 233 0.30 10.85 -27.67
C THR A 233 1.73 10.80 -28.19
N MET A 234 2.38 11.96 -28.20
CA MET A 234 3.75 12.10 -28.67
C MET A 234 4.75 12.09 -27.53
N ILE A 235 5.87 11.42 -27.73
CA ILE A 235 6.98 11.43 -26.78
C ILE A 235 7.48 12.85 -26.48
N GLY A 236 7.75 13.11 -25.20
CA GLY A 236 8.21 14.40 -24.68
C GLY A 236 7.13 15.48 -24.58
N THR A 237 5.86 15.12 -24.76
CA THR A 237 4.73 16.07 -24.66
C THR A 237 3.91 15.94 -23.39
N SER A 238 4.15 14.90 -22.59
CA SER A 238 3.52 14.79 -21.26
C SER A 238 3.94 15.96 -20.37
N ARG A 239 2.99 16.39 -19.53
CA ARG A 239 3.20 17.42 -18.50
C ARG A 239 3.11 16.85 -17.08
N THR A 240 2.88 15.54 -16.99
CA THR A 240 2.85 14.80 -15.74
C THR A 240 4.28 14.38 -15.42
N ASN A 241 4.72 14.67 -14.19
CA ASN A 241 6.13 14.52 -13.82
C ASN A 241 6.59 13.07 -14.01
N GLY A 242 7.71 12.87 -14.69
CA GLY A 242 8.30 11.54 -14.93
C GLY A 242 7.74 10.77 -16.13
N TYR A 243 6.63 11.17 -16.74
CA TYR A 243 6.04 10.47 -17.89
C TYR A 243 6.58 11.00 -19.22
N LEU A 244 6.70 10.12 -20.22
CA LEU A 244 7.29 10.45 -21.51
C LEU A 244 6.23 10.62 -22.60
N LEU A 245 5.26 9.70 -22.68
CA LEU A 245 4.17 9.64 -23.64
C LEU A 245 2.81 9.73 -22.96
N ASP A 246 2.62 9.02 -21.86
CA ASP A 246 1.32 8.91 -21.20
C ASP A 246 0.81 10.29 -20.75
N GLN A 247 -0.50 10.52 -20.91
CA GLN A 247 -1.16 11.82 -20.65
C GLN A 247 -0.64 12.99 -21.50
N GLY A 248 0.13 12.70 -22.55
CA GLY A 248 0.72 13.67 -23.48
C GLY A 248 -0.26 14.30 -24.45
N ASN A 249 0.29 14.88 -25.51
CA ASN A 249 -0.46 15.55 -26.56
C ASN A 249 -0.52 14.72 -27.84
N ALA A 250 -1.72 14.40 -28.29
CA ALA A 250 -2.02 13.88 -29.61
C ALA A 250 -2.14 15.04 -30.62
N SER A 251 -1.18 15.12 -31.56
CA SER A 251 -1.16 16.15 -32.61
C SER A 251 -1.73 15.59 -33.91
N LEU A 252 -3.06 15.50 -33.98
CA LEU A 252 -3.77 14.88 -35.10
C LEU A 252 -4.64 15.88 -35.86
N THR A 253 -4.84 15.64 -37.15
CA THR A 253 -5.94 16.28 -37.88
C THR A 253 -7.27 15.71 -37.40
N GLU A 254 -8.36 16.47 -37.52
CA GLU A 254 -9.68 15.98 -37.14
C GLU A 254 -10.16 14.81 -38.03
N GLU A 255 -9.75 14.79 -39.30
CA GLU A 255 -10.02 13.67 -40.22
C GLU A 255 -9.46 12.36 -39.66
N VAL A 256 -8.18 12.36 -39.27
CA VAL A 256 -7.53 11.20 -38.64
C VAL A 256 -8.15 10.86 -37.29
N LEU A 257 -8.44 11.86 -36.45
CA LEU A 257 -9.10 11.65 -35.16
C LEU A 257 -10.43 10.90 -35.33
N ARG A 258 -11.23 11.30 -36.33
CA ARG A 258 -12.53 10.70 -36.63
C ARG A 258 -12.40 9.28 -37.18
N GLU A 259 -11.56 9.10 -38.21
CA GLU A 259 -11.42 7.81 -38.89
C GLU A 259 -10.80 6.72 -38.00
N VAL A 260 -9.90 7.09 -37.08
CA VAL A 260 -9.06 6.12 -36.37
C VAL A 260 -9.46 5.97 -34.91
N HIS A 261 -9.65 7.09 -34.21
CA HIS A 261 -9.79 7.08 -32.75
C HIS A 261 -11.23 7.28 -32.26
N LEU A 262 -12.11 7.88 -33.07
CA LEU A 262 -13.54 8.02 -32.73
C LEU A 262 -14.38 6.84 -33.23
N ALA A 263 -14.00 6.19 -34.33
CA ALA A 263 -14.75 5.06 -34.89
C ALA A 263 -15.07 3.93 -33.87
N PRO A 264 -14.14 3.51 -32.97
CA PRO A 264 -14.47 2.53 -31.94
C PRO A 264 -15.57 3.01 -30.97
N TYR A 265 -15.61 4.32 -30.65
CA TYR A 265 -16.64 4.89 -29.78
C TYR A 265 -18.00 5.00 -30.46
N GLU A 266 -18.05 5.28 -31.76
CA GLU A 266 -19.31 5.25 -32.53
C GLU A 266 -19.95 3.86 -32.46
N ALA A 267 -19.15 2.81 -32.62
CA ALA A 267 -19.60 1.44 -32.51
C ALA A 267 -20.00 1.06 -31.08
N ALA A 268 -19.22 1.47 -30.07
CA ALA A 268 -19.54 1.23 -28.66
C ALA A 268 -20.87 1.87 -28.24
N ILE A 269 -21.15 3.10 -28.69
CA ILE A 269 -22.44 3.78 -28.45
C ILE A 269 -23.57 3.05 -29.17
N ALA A 270 -23.35 2.61 -30.41
CA ALA A 270 -24.33 1.84 -31.16
C ALA A 270 -24.65 0.47 -30.51
N GLN A 271 -23.67 -0.14 -29.83
CA GLN A 271 -23.83 -1.35 -29.01
C GLN A 271 -24.54 -1.09 -27.67
N GLY A 272 -24.71 0.18 -27.29
CA GLY A 272 -25.46 0.57 -26.09
C GLY A 272 -24.59 0.89 -24.87
N ALA A 273 -23.30 1.21 -25.04
CA ALA A 273 -22.49 1.74 -23.95
C ALA A 273 -23.13 3.00 -23.34
N GLN A 274 -23.23 3.04 -22.02
CA GLN A 274 -23.93 4.12 -21.28
C GLN A 274 -22.99 5.05 -20.52
N ILE A 275 -21.70 4.72 -20.46
CA ILE A 275 -20.70 5.45 -19.68
C ILE A 275 -19.45 5.59 -20.54
N ILE A 276 -18.88 6.78 -20.63
CA ILE A 276 -17.63 7.01 -21.35
C ILE A 276 -16.67 7.76 -20.43
N MET A 277 -15.43 7.29 -20.33
CA MET A 277 -14.40 7.95 -19.53
C MET A 277 -13.56 8.89 -20.39
N ALA A 278 -13.44 10.16 -19.99
CA ALA A 278 -12.61 11.14 -20.69
C ALA A 278 -11.11 10.91 -20.42
N SER A 279 -10.27 11.06 -21.45
CA SER A 279 -8.82 10.86 -21.38
C SER A 279 -8.07 12.03 -20.75
N TYR A 280 -7.01 11.74 -19.99
CA TYR A 280 -6.04 12.75 -19.54
C TYR A 280 -5.36 13.54 -20.67
N SER A 281 -5.26 12.93 -21.85
CA SER A 281 -4.46 13.44 -22.94
C SER A 281 -4.95 14.80 -23.44
N SER A 282 -4.11 15.44 -24.24
CA SER A 282 -4.50 16.64 -24.97
C SER A 282 -4.70 16.32 -26.45
N TRP A 283 -5.68 16.95 -27.08
CA TRP A 283 -5.75 17.01 -28.54
C TRP A 283 -5.37 18.42 -29.00
N ASN A 284 -4.32 18.51 -29.82
CA ASN A 284 -3.80 19.79 -30.32
C ASN A 284 -3.56 20.83 -29.21
N ASN A 285 -2.93 20.39 -28.11
CA ASN A 285 -2.53 21.14 -26.91
C ASN A 285 -3.67 21.59 -25.99
N LYS A 286 -4.89 21.09 -26.19
CA LYS A 286 -6.00 21.33 -25.26
C LYS A 286 -6.39 20.03 -24.57
N LYS A 287 -6.41 20.05 -23.22
CA LYS A 287 -6.82 18.91 -22.38
C LYS A 287 -8.23 18.45 -22.71
N LEU A 288 -8.43 17.14 -22.81
CA LEU A 288 -9.68 16.55 -23.26
C LEU A 288 -10.81 16.71 -22.24
N HIS A 289 -10.51 16.67 -20.93
CA HIS A 289 -11.48 17.01 -19.88
C HIS A 289 -12.08 18.43 -20.00
N GLY A 290 -11.38 19.37 -20.66
CA GLY A 290 -11.86 20.73 -20.95
C GLY A 290 -12.30 20.97 -22.40
N GLN A 291 -12.47 19.91 -23.22
CA GLN A 291 -12.79 20.03 -24.65
C GLN A 291 -14.30 19.98 -24.94
N ALA A 292 -14.99 21.11 -24.75
CA ALA A 292 -16.42 21.25 -25.04
C ALA A 292 -16.83 20.77 -26.46
N TYR A 293 -16.00 21.07 -27.48
CA TYR A 293 -16.27 20.62 -28.84
C TYR A 293 -16.36 19.09 -28.94
N LEU A 294 -15.41 18.36 -28.35
CA LEU A 294 -15.39 16.90 -28.46
C LEU A 294 -16.40 16.24 -27.50
N LEU A 295 -16.46 16.69 -26.24
CA LEU A 295 -17.31 16.07 -25.23
C LEU A 295 -18.81 16.41 -25.41
N THR A 296 -19.13 17.61 -25.87
CA THR A 296 -20.53 18.05 -26.03
C THR A 296 -20.96 18.05 -27.49
N ASP A 297 -20.29 18.79 -28.38
CA ASP A 297 -20.78 18.93 -29.76
C ASP A 297 -20.68 17.62 -30.54
N VAL A 298 -19.52 16.93 -30.46
CA VAL A 298 -19.29 15.66 -31.16
C VAL A 298 -19.93 14.49 -30.42
N LEU A 299 -19.52 14.21 -29.18
CA LEU A 299 -19.95 13.00 -28.48
C LEU A 299 -21.44 13.02 -28.11
N LYS A 300 -21.91 14.04 -27.39
CA LYS A 300 -23.33 14.14 -26.99
C LYS A 300 -24.22 14.57 -28.17
N GLY A 301 -23.72 15.45 -29.04
CA GLY A 301 -24.48 16.03 -30.15
C GLY A 301 -24.50 15.16 -31.41
N GLU A 302 -23.37 15.10 -32.13
CA GLU A 302 -23.26 14.40 -33.42
C GLU A 302 -23.44 12.88 -33.29
N MET A 303 -22.78 12.25 -32.31
CA MET A 303 -22.83 10.80 -32.10
C MET A 303 -24.07 10.36 -31.30
N GLY A 304 -24.80 11.30 -30.69
CA GLY A 304 -26.05 11.02 -29.97
C GLY A 304 -25.87 10.23 -28.68
N PHE A 305 -24.74 10.36 -27.98
CA PHE A 305 -24.52 9.70 -26.71
C PHE A 305 -25.49 10.23 -25.63
N GLU A 306 -26.36 9.34 -25.11
CA GLU A 306 -27.40 9.67 -24.11
C GLU A 306 -27.03 9.27 -22.67
N GLY A 307 -25.92 8.56 -22.50
CA GLY A 307 -25.33 8.18 -21.21
C GLY A 307 -24.56 9.33 -20.54
N PHE A 308 -23.73 9.03 -19.53
CA PHE A 308 -22.93 10.04 -18.81
C PHE A 308 -21.43 9.94 -19.07
N ILE A 309 -20.74 11.09 -19.05
CA ILE A 309 -19.29 11.19 -19.18
C ILE A 309 -18.67 11.26 -17.78
N VAL A 310 -17.82 10.30 -17.44
CA VAL A 310 -17.02 10.31 -16.22
C VAL A 310 -15.62 10.86 -16.52
N SER A 311 -15.02 11.62 -15.60
CA SER A 311 -13.59 11.93 -15.70
C SER A 311 -12.74 10.71 -15.32
N ASP A 312 -11.53 10.62 -15.87
CA ASP A 312 -10.44 9.85 -15.25
C ASP A 312 -10.04 10.43 -13.86
N TRP A 313 -9.22 9.68 -13.11
CA TRP A 313 -8.77 9.97 -11.74
C TRP A 313 -8.08 11.35 -11.62
N ALA A 314 -8.72 12.30 -10.94
CA ALA A 314 -8.24 13.69 -10.88
C ALA A 314 -7.95 14.32 -12.26
N GLY A 315 -8.61 13.85 -13.32
CA GLY A 315 -8.39 14.36 -14.68
C GLY A 315 -8.85 15.81 -14.86
N VAL A 316 -9.89 16.22 -14.12
CA VAL A 316 -10.36 17.62 -14.06
C VAL A 316 -9.25 18.54 -13.56
N ASP A 317 -8.51 18.14 -12.53
CA ASP A 317 -7.42 18.92 -11.92
C ASP A 317 -6.31 19.28 -12.92
N GLN A 318 -6.14 18.51 -14.00
CA GLN A 318 -5.13 18.77 -15.02
C GLN A 318 -5.53 19.82 -16.06
N VAL A 319 -6.78 20.31 -16.04
CA VAL A 319 -7.28 21.27 -17.03
C VAL A 319 -6.73 22.68 -16.77
N SER A 320 -6.59 23.07 -15.51
CA SER A 320 -6.08 24.38 -15.10
C SER A 320 -5.33 24.25 -13.77
N SER A 321 -4.29 25.08 -13.56
CA SER A 321 -3.63 25.19 -12.27
C SER A 321 -4.52 25.85 -11.20
N ASP A 322 -5.55 26.60 -11.62
CA ASP A 322 -6.61 27.07 -10.73
C ASP A 322 -7.76 26.05 -10.75
N TYR A 323 -8.09 25.51 -9.58
CA TYR A 323 -9.05 24.41 -9.49
C TYR A 323 -10.50 24.84 -9.69
N TYR A 324 -10.84 26.08 -9.33
CA TYR A 324 -12.16 26.63 -9.64
C TYR A 324 -12.34 26.69 -11.16
N ASP A 325 -11.36 27.27 -11.87
CA ASP A 325 -11.35 27.31 -13.33
C ASP A 325 -11.34 25.90 -13.95
N ALA A 326 -10.63 24.94 -13.34
CA ALA A 326 -10.58 23.56 -13.81
C ALA A 326 -11.96 22.89 -13.74
N VAL A 327 -12.66 23.01 -12.61
CA VAL A 327 -14.01 22.48 -12.42
C VAL A 327 -15.01 23.17 -13.36
N VAL A 328 -15.06 24.50 -13.37
CA VAL A 328 -15.97 25.27 -14.24
C VAL A 328 -15.76 24.91 -15.71
N THR A 329 -14.51 24.85 -16.17
CA THR A 329 -14.18 24.52 -17.55
C THR A 329 -14.62 23.10 -17.90
N SER A 330 -14.36 22.12 -17.03
CA SER A 330 -14.61 20.70 -17.31
C SER A 330 -16.10 20.35 -17.28
N ILE A 331 -16.83 20.87 -16.29
CA ILE A 331 -18.28 20.64 -16.17
C ILE A 331 -19.01 21.31 -17.33
N ASN A 332 -18.65 22.55 -17.69
CA ASN A 332 -19.22 23.22 -18.86
C ASN A 332 -18.80 22.58 -20.18
N ALA A 333 -17.65 21.91 -20.24
CA ALA A 333 -17.24 21.13 -21.40
C ALA A 333 -18.10 19.87 -21.59
N GLY A 334 -18.70 19.35 -20.53
CA GLY A 334 -19.66 18.26 -20.58
C GLY A 334 -19.32 17.05 -19.71
N ILE A 335 -18.34 17.14 -18.79
CA ILE A 335 -18.15 16.12 -17.76
C ILE A 335 -19.41 16.07 -16.88
N ASP A 336 -19.96 14.87 -16.69
CA ASP A 336 -21.18 14.66 -15.91
C ASP A 336 -20.88 14.16 -14.49
N MET A 337 -19.86 13.30 -14.34
CA MET A 337 -19.41 12.78 -13.05
C MET A 337 -17.90 12.97 -12.91
N ASN A 338 -17.47 13.60 -11.81
CA ASN A 338 -16.06 13.85 -11.53
C ASN A 338 -15.51 12.79 -10.57
N MET A 339 -14.47 12.08 -11.01
CA MET A 339 -13.69 11.14 -10.23
C MET A 339 -12.70 11.89 -9.35
N VAL A 340 -13.13 12.23 -8.14
CA VAL A 340 -12.34 12.96 -7.15
C VAL A 340 -11.70 11.93 -6.21
N PRO A 341 -10.37 11.76 -6.22
CA PRO A 341 -9.76 10.65 -5.51
C PRO A 341 -9.97 10.72 -4.00
N SER A 342 -9.62 11.85 -3.37
CA SER A 342 -9.72 12.00 -1.91
C SER A 342 -10.46 13.26 -1.46
N ASN A 343 -10.21 14.41 -2.08
CA ASN A 343 -10.75 15.70 -1.62
C ASN A 343 -12.11 16.05 -2.25
N PHE A 344 -13.12 15.21 -2.04
CA PHE A 344 -14.48 15.41 -2.57
C PHE A 344 -15.14 16.69 -2.03
N GLY A 345 -14.84 17.09 -0.78
CA GLY A 345 -15.39 18.32 -0.18
C GLY A 345 -14.99 19.59 -0.94
N ARG A 346 -13.76 19.64 -1.46
CA ARG A 346 -13.29 20.75 -2.32
C ARG A 346 -14.10 20.83 -3.61
N PHE A 347 -14.36 19.70 -4.26
CA PHE A 347 -15.17 19.66 -5.48
C PHE A 347 -16.60 20.15 -5.23
N ILE A 348 -17.26 19.63 -4.18
CA ILE A 348 -18.64 20.02 -3.83
C ILE A 348 -18.71 21.52 -3.56
N THR A 349 -17.79 22.06 -2.74
CA THR A 349 -17.75 23.50 -2.40
C THR A 349 -17.58 24.37 -3.66
N VAL A 350 -16.69 23.97 -4.57
CA VAL A 350 -16.46 24.71 -5.82
C VAL A 350 -17.67 24.65 -6.75
N MET A 351 -18.35 23.50 -6.83
CA MET A 351 -19.57 23.35 -7.61
C MET A 351 -20.70 24.24 -7.07
N GLU A 352 -20.90 24.29 -5.75
CA GLU A 352 -21.87 25.17 -5.11
C GLU A 352 -21.59 26.64 -5.42
N GLN A 353 -20.33 27.06 -5.25
CA GLN A 353 -19.89 28.43 -5.56
C GLN A 353 -20.09 28.77 -7.04
N ALA A 354 -19.72 27.87 -7.95
CA ALA A 354 -19.83 28.11 -9.39
C ALA A 354 -21.28 28.22 -9.87
N VAL A 355 -22.21 27.54 -9.20
CA VAL A 355 -23.64 27.70 -9.46
C VAL A 355 -24.16 29.02 -8.86
N GLU A 356 -23.71 29.41 -7.67
CA GLU A 356 -24.06 30.70 -7.05
C GLU A 356 -23.60 31.90 -7.91
N ASP A 357 -22.41 31.80 -8.50
CA ASP A 357 -21.80 32.84 -9.34
C ASP A 357 -22.30 32.85 -10.80
N ASP A 358 -23.25 31.98 -11.16
CA ASP A 358 -23.74 31.77 -12.54
C ASP A 358 -22.66 31.30 -13.54
N ASP A 359 -21.52 30.79 -13.06
CA ASP A 359 -20.42 30.25 -13.89
C ASP A 359 -20.72 28.81 -14.38
N ILE A 360 -21.55 28.06 -13.65
CA ILE A 360 -22.19 26.82 -14.11
C ILE A 360 -23.69 26.96 -13.95
N ILE A 361 -24.43 26.96 -15.05
CA ILE A 361 -25.89 27.10 -15.03
C ILE A 361 -26.57 25.81 -14.55
N ILE A 362 -27.71 25.93 -13.86
CA ILE A 362 -28.45 24.79 -13.32
C ILE A 362 -28.88 23.80 -14.42
N GLU A 363 -29.11 24.25 -15.65
CA GLU A 363 -29.44 23.37 -16.77
C GLU A 363 -28.30 22.42 -17.15
N ARG A 364 -27.03 22.80 -16.91
CA ARG A 364 -25.86 21.92 -17.12
C ARG A 364 -25.80 20.84 -16.04
N ILE A 365 -26.08 21.21 -14.79
CA ILE A 365 -26.20 20.27 -13.66
C ILE A 365 -27.36 19.29 -13.92
N ASP A 366 -28.50 19.79 -14.36
CA ASP A 366 -29.69 18.97 -14.66
C ASP A 366 -29.45 17.98 -15.80
N ASP A 367 -28.70 18.36 -16.84
CA ASP A 367 -28.29 17.43 -17.91
C ASP A 367 -27.35 16.33 -17.38
N ALA A 368 -26.36 16.69 -16.55
CA ALA A 368 -25.42 15.73 -15.97
C ALA A 368 -26.14 14.71 -15.07
N VAL A 369 -26.96 15.20 -14.14
CA VAL A 369 -27.71 14.34 -13.21
C VAL A 369 -28.76 13.50 -13.94
N ARG A 370 -29.44 14.03 -14.96
CA ARG A 370 -30.38 13.26 -15.79
C ARG A 370 -29.69 12.04 -16.41
N ARG A 371 -28.47 12.21 -16.94
CA ARG A 371 -27.69 11.13 -17.55
C ARG A 371 -27.28 10.07 -16.52
N ILE A 372 -26.80 10.50 -15.35
CA ILE A 372 -26.40 9.61 -14.25
C ILE A 372 -27.61 8.80 -13.75
N LEU A 373 -28.74 9.46 -13.48
CA LEU A 373 -29.96 8.79 -13.01
C LEU A 373 -30.52 7.82 -14.04
N ARG A 374 -30.48 8.17 -15.33
CA ARG A 374 -30.90 7.26 -16.42
C ARG A 374 -30.13 5.94 -16.34
N VAL A 375 -28.81 5.98 -16.23
CA VAL A 375 -27.98 4.77 -16.15
C VAL A 375 -28.28 3.96 -14.88
N LYS A 376 -28.47 4.62 -13.73
CA LYS A 376 -28.88 3.94 -12.49
C LYS A 376 -30.22 3.22 -12.60
N PHE A 377 -31.20 3.79 -13.31
CA PHE A 377 -32.46 3.11 -13.60
C PHE A 377 -32.29 1.98 -14.61
N MET A 378 -31.45 2.16 -15.65
CA MET A 378 -31.17 1.11 -16.63
C MET A 378 -30.50 -0.12 -15.99
N LEU A 379 -29.67 0.08 -14.97
CA LEU A 379 -29.07 -1.00 -14.19
C LEU A 379 -30.03 -1.67 -13.20
N GLY A 380 -31.26 -1.16 -13.06
CA GLY A 380 -32.22 -1.68 -12.08
C GLY A 380 -31.80 -1.47 -10.63
N LEU A 381 -30.86 -0.55 -10.33
CA LEU A 381 -30.33 -0.34 -8.98
C LEU A 381 -31.38 0.17 -7.99
N PHE A 382 -32.44 0.81 -8.47
CA PHE A 382 -33.57 1.22 -7.61
C PHE A 382 -34.42 0.02 -7.17
N GLU A 383 -34.41 -1.05 -7.96
CA GLU A 383 -35.16 -2.28 -7.69
C GLU A 383 -34.30 -3.30 -6.92
N ASN A 384 -33.02 -3.41 -7.25
CA ASN A 384 -32.06 -4.34 -6.64
C ASN A 384 -30.76 -3.61 -6.25
N PRO A 385 -30.76 -2.82 -5.15
CA PRO A 385 -29.59 -2.02 -4.79
C PRO A 385 -28.44 -2.82 -4.16
N TYR A 386 -28.69 -4.02 -3.64
CA TYR A 386 -27.72 -4.80 -2.84
C TYR A 386 -27.13 -5.98 -3.60
N THR A 387 -26.03 -6.51 -3.06
CA THR A 387 -25.33 -7.69 -3.58
C THR A 387 -26.24 -8.91 -3.60
N ASN A 388 -26.13 -9.73 -4.65
CA ASN A 388 -26.85 -11.01 -4.74
C ASN A 388 -25.95 -12.16 -4.23
N PRO A 389 -26.22 -12.75 -3.05
CA PRO A 389 -25.38 -13.79 -2.47
C PRO A 389 -25.36 -15.09 -3.29
N ASP A 390 -26.35 -15.35 -4.14
CA ASP A 390 -26.40 -16.55 -4.98
C ASP A 390 -25.32 -16.54 -6.07
N LEU A 391 -24.74 -15.37 -6.37
CA LEU A 391 -23.70 -15.22 -7.40
C LEU A 391 -22.29 -15.51 -6.89
N ALA A 392 -22.07 -15.60 -5.58
CA ALA A 392 -20.75 -15.89 -4.99
C ALA A 392 -20.12 -17.18 -5.53
N ALA A 393 -20.94 -18.18 -5.87
CA ALA A 393 -20.47 -19.45 -6.44
C ALA A 393 -19.95 -19.34 -7.88
N SER A 394 -20.17 -18.21 -8.56
CA SER A 394 -19.64 -17.96 -9.91
C SER A 394 -18.17 -17.57 -9.88
N PHE A 395 -17.71 -17.00 -8.75
CA PHE A 395 -16.38 -16.40 -8.63
C PHE A 395 -15.29 -17.45 -8.86
N GLY A 396 -14.40 -17.19 -9.81
CA GLY A 396 -13.23 -18.04 -10.01
C GLY A 396 -13.55 -19.45 -10.53
N SER A 397 -14.69 -19.64 -11.21
CA SER A 397 -15.20 -20.96 -11.62
C SER A 397 -14.26 -21.74 -12.56
N ASP A 398 -14.33 -23.07 -12.52
CA ASP A 398 -13.54 -23.94 -13.42
C ASP A 398 -13.76 -23.62 -14.90
N ALA A 399 -15.00 -23.27 -15.30
CA ALA A 399 -15.31 -22.89 -16.68
C ALA A 399 -14.64 -21.58 -17.08
N ALA A 400 -14.55 -20.61 -16.16
CA ALA A 400 -13.83 -19.36 -16.37
C ALA A 400 -12.31 -19.58 -16.46
N ARG A 401 -11.74 -20.47 -15.64
CA ARG A 401 -10.32 -20.85 -15.73
C ARG A 401 -10.01 -21.57 -17.04
N GLU A 402 -10.87 -22.48 -17.49
CA GLU A 402 -10.72 -23.12 -18.80
C GLU A 402 -10.83 -22.12 -19.96
N LEU A 403 -11.72 -21.13 -19.85
CA LEU A 403 -11.82 -20.03 -20.82
C LEU A 403 -10.52 -19.21 -20.85
N ALA A 404 -9.96 -18.86 -19.70
CA ALA A 404 -8.69 -18.14 -19.60
C ALA A 404 -7.52 -18.95 -20.16
N ARG A 405 -7.45 -20.26 -19.89
CA ARG A 405 -6.45 -21.17 -20.48
C ARG A 405 -6.55 -21.22 -22.01
N GLU A 406 -7.77 -21.24 -22.57
CA GLU A 406 -7.98 -21.17 -24.02
C GLU A 406 -7.56 -19.81 -24.58
N ALA A 407 -7.85 -18.71 -23.87
CA ALA A 407 -7.42 -17.38 -24.25
C ALA A 407 -5.89 -17.25 -24.28
N VAL A 408 -5.19 -17.82 -23.29
CA VAL A 408 -3.71 -17.87 -23.26
C VAL A 408 -3.16 -18.64 -24.46
N ALA A 409 -3.74 -19.79 -24.79
CA ALA A 409 -3.29 -20.60 -25.92
C ALA A 409 -3.52 -19.89 -27.27
N ARG A 410 -4.68 -19.24 -27.45
CA ARG A 410 -5.00 -18.50 -28.69
C ARG A 410 -4.22 -17.19 -28.81
N SER A 411 -3.83 -16.56 -27.71
CA SER A 411 -3.08 -15.30 -27.74
C SER A 411 -1.59 -15.48 -28.03
N ALA A 412 -1.03 -16.65 -27.73
CA ALA A 412 0.37 -16.95 -27.97
C ALA A 412 0.72 -16.90 -29.48
N VAL A 413 1.69 -16.05 -29.84
CA VAL A 413 2.12 -15.89 -31.24
C VAL A 413 3.47 -16.56 -31.45
N LEU A 414 3.51 -17.52 -32.37
CA LEU A 414 4.74 -18.22 -32.74
C LEU A 414 5.51 -17.40 -33.79
N LEU A 415 6.62 -16.79 -33.38
CA LEU A 415 7.42 -15.92 -34.25
C LEU A 415 8.45 -16.68 -35.07
N LYS A 416 9.00 -17.75 -34.50
CA LYS A 416 10.03 -18.61 -35.10
C LYS A 416 9.81 -20.07 -34.71
N ASN A 417 10.01 -21.00 -35.65
CA ASN A 417 9.95 -22.44 -35.42
C ASN A 417 10.89 -23.19 -36.39
N ASP A 418 12.19 -23.19 -36.09
CA ASP A 418 13.20 -23.81 -36.95
C ASP A 418 13.10 -25.34 -36.94
N ALA A 419 13.12 -25.93 -38.13
CA ALA A 419 13.02 -27.38 -38.34
C ALA A 419 11.79 -28.04 -37.67
N ASP A 420 10.71 -27.26 -37.51
CA ASP A 420 9.44 -27.71 -36.92
C ASP A 420 9.63 -28.33 -35.53
N VAL A 421 10.40 -27.66 -34.65
CA VAL A 421 10.65 -28.14 -33.28
C VAL A 421 9.39 -28.15 -32.41
N LEU A 422 8.45 -27.23 -32.67
CA LEU A 422 7.11 -27.23 -32.06
C LEU A 422 6.06 -27.83 -33.02
N PRO A 423 5.11 -28.65 -32.52
CA PRO A 423 4.94 -29.04 -31.12
C PRO A 423 6.02 -30.02 -30.62
N LEU A 424 6.42 -29.86 -29.37
CA LEU A 424 7.47 -30.62 -28.72
C LEU A 424 6.96 -32.00 -28.28
N SER A 425 7.76 -33.05 -28.46
CA SER A 425 7.45 -34.38 -27.91
C SER A 425 7.50 -34.36 -26.38
N THR A 426 6.57 -35.06 -25.71
CA THR A 426 6.63 -35.31 -24.26
C THR A 426 7.63 -36.42 -23.88
N ASP A 427 8.20 -37.13 -24.86
CA ASP A 427 9.20 -38.19 -24.65
C ASP A 427 10.61 -37.56 -24.63
N LEU A 428 10.97 -36.95 -23.51
CA LEU A 428 12.23 -36.25 -23.28
C LEU A 428 12.93 -36.82 -22.04
N ASP A 429 14.26 -36.88 -22.07
CA ASP A 429 15.03 -37.32 -20.90
C ASP A 429 15.15 -36.18 -19.86
N ARG A 430 15.41 -34.96 -20.34
CA ARG A 430 15.68 -33.79 -19.48
C ARG A 430 15.28 -32.45 -20.10
N VAL A 431 14.65 -31.61 -19.29
CA VAL A 431 14.26 -30.24 -19.61
C VAL A 431 14.79 -29.27 -18.56
N PHE A 432 15.32 -28.13 -19.03
CA PHE A 432 15.75 -27.00 -18.20
C PHE A 432 14.78 -25.83 -18.39
N ILE A 433 14.32 -25.23 -17.29
CA ILE A 433 13.43 -24.06 -17.29
C ILE A 433 14.12 -22.95 -16.49
N ALA A 434 14.26 -21.77 -17.08
CA ALA A 434 14.90 -20.62 -16.44
C ALA A 434 14.19 -19.29 -16.73
N GLY A 435 14.58 -18.27 -15.96
CA GLY A 435 14.10 -16.90 -16.07
C GLY A 435 13.13 -16.52 -14.96
N ASP A 436 13.16 -15.23 -14.59
CA ASP A 436 12.41 -14.66 -13.46
C ASP A 436 10.89 -14.74 -13.68
N GLN A 437 10.46 -14.80 -14.94
CA GLN A 437 9.06 -14.83 -15.36
C GLN A 437 8.50 -16.26 -15.37
N ALA A 438 9.35 -17.30 -15.23
CA ALA A 438 8.93 -18.68 -15.41
C ALA A 438 8.00 -19.18 -14.29
N ASN A 439 8.19 -18.69 -13.06
CA ASN A 439 7.54 -19.22 -11.86
C ASN A 439 6.85 -18.14 -11.00
N SER A 440 6.15 -17.20 -11.64
CA SER A 440 5.38 -16.18 -10.93
C SER A 440 4.09 -15.82 -11.67
N VAL A 441 2.94 -16.10 -11.05
CA VAL A 441 1.62 -15.71 -11.55
C VAL A 441 1.48 -14.17 -11.57
N GLY A 442 2.01 -13.48 -10.56
CA GLY A 442 1.98 -12.02 -10.51
C GLY A 442 2.73 -11.37 -11.68
N ILE A 443 3.96 -11.82 -11.96
CA ILE A 443 4.77 -11.29 -13.06
C ILE A 443 4.14 -11.58 -14.42
N GLN A 444 3.67 -12.81 -14.66
CA GLN A 444 3.04 -13.16 -15.96
C GLN A 444 1.68 -12.47 -16.17
N SER A 445 1.06 -11.93 -15.12
CA SER A 445 -0.19 -11.17 -15.21
C SER A 445 0.03 -9.69 -15.54
N GLY A 446 1.18 -9.13 -15.16
CA GLY A 446 1.55 -7.74 -15.47
C GLY A 446 0.89 -6.69 -14.55
N GLY A 447 0.80 -5.45 -15.04
CA GLY A 447 0.15 -4.36 -14.32
C GLY A 447 -1.35 -4.61 -14.10
N TRP A 448 -1.97 -3.82 -13.22
CA TRP A 448 -3.37 -3.96 -12.85
C TRP A 448 -3.75 -5.32 -12.25
N THR A 449 -2.82 -6.07 -11.66
CA THR A 449 -3.12 -7.33 -10.95
C THR A 449 -2.89 -7.16 -9.45
N LEU A 450 -3.98 -7.18 -8.67
CA LEU A 450 -4.12 -6.75 -7.27
C LEU A 450 -3.72 -5.30 -7.00
N GLU A 451 -2.48 -4.95 -7.33
CA GLU A 451 -1.91 -3.62 -7.19
C GLU A 451 -1.92 -2.88 -8.52
N TRP A 452 -1.88 -1.55 -8.46
CA TRP A 452 -1.85 -0.70 -9.66
C TRP A 452 -0.70 -1.07 -10.61
N GLN A 453 0.53 -1.13 -10.11
CA GLN A 453 1.71 -1.52 -10.91
C GLN A 453 1.83 -3.03 -11.11
N GLY A 454 0.93 -3.84 -10.54
CA GLY A 454 1.06 -5.28 -10.43
C GLY A 454 1.92 -5.72 -9.24
N THR A 455 2.10 -7.03 -9.08
CA THR A 455 2.81 -7.62 -7.94
C THR A 455 3.67 -8.80 -8.36
N SER A 456 4.73 -9.09 -7.60
CA SER A 456 5.48 -10.34 -7.69
C SER A 456 5.10 -11.36 -6.61
N ALA A 457 4.12 -11.04 -5.77
CA ALA A 457 3.63 -11.91 -4.71
C ALA A 457 3.00 -13.20 -5.26
N ASP A 458 2.89 -14.21 -4.40
CA ASP A 458 2.24 -15.48 -4.74
C ASP A 458 0.72 -15.29 -4.90
N LEU A 459 0.23 -15.62 -6.10
CA LEU A 459 -1.18 -15.47 -6.48
C LEU A 459 -1.74 -16.83 -6.92
N PRO A 460 -3.01 -17.14 -6.58
CA PRO A 460 -3.67 -18.33 -7.09
C PRO A 460 -3.66 -18.37 -8.62
N GLY A 461 -3.18 -19.46 -9.19
CA GLY A 461 -3.08 -19.67 -10.63
C GLY A 461 -2.16 -20.84 -10.97
N THR A 462 -1.67 -20.89 -12.19
CA THR A 462 -0.64 -21.83 -12.64
C THR A 462 0.45 -21.06 -13.37
N THR A 463 1.70 -21.21 -12.94
CA THR A 463 2.85 -20.60 -13.61
C THR A 463 3.15 -21.31 -14.93
N ILE A 464 3.90 -20.66 -15.83
CA ILE A 464 4.37 -21.30 -17.07
C ILE A 464 5.23 -22.54 -16.76
N ALA A 465 6.10 -22.46 -15.74
CA ALA A 465 6.93 -23.58 -15.31
C ALA A 465 6.09 -24.76 -14.79
N GLU A 466 5.10 -24.49 -13.94
CA GLU A 466 4.16 -25.50 -13.43
C GLU A 466 3.37 -26.17 -14.56
N GLY A 467 2.89 -25.38 -15.52
CA GLY A 467 2.20 -25.91 -16.71
C GLY A 467 3.07 -26.86 -17.53
N ILE A 468 4.32 -26.50 -17.77
CA ILE A 468 5.29 -27.33 -18.50
C ILE A 468 5.61 -28.61 -17.71
N GLN A 469 5.82 -28.50 -16.40
CA GLN A 469 6.07 -29.64 -15.52
C GLN A 469 4.89 -30.62 -15.53
N ALA A 470 3.66 -30.11 -15.44
CA ALA A 470 2.45 -30.91 -15.46
C ALA A 470 2.29 -31.68 -16.78
N ALA A 471 2.58 -31.05 -17.93
CA ALA A 471 2.50 -31.69 -19.24
C ALA A 471 3.52 -32.83 -19.42
N LEU A 472 4.71 -32.70 -18.83
CA LEU A 472 5.77 -33.72 -18.92
C LEU A 472 5.57 -34.90 -17.95
N GLY A 473 5.03 -34.62 -16.76
CA GLY A 473 4.83 -35.59 -15.68
C GLY A 473 6.14 -36.21 -15.17
N ASP A 474 6.03 -37.26 -14.34
CA ASP A 474 7.17 -37.88 -13.62
C ASP A 474 8.20 -38.61 -14.50
N ARG A 475 7.98 -38.67 -15.82
CA ARG A 475 8.85 -39.42 -16.75
C ARG A 475 10.08 -38.63 -17.18
N THR A 476 10.03 -37.30 -17.12
CA THR A 476 11.08 -36.39 -17.59
C THR A 476 11.78 -35.74 -16.39
N GLN A 477 13.11 -35.61 -16.42
CA GLN A 477 13.82 -34.83 -15.40
C GLN A 477 13.67 -33.33 -15.71
N VAL A 478 12.89 -32.62 -14.90
CA VAL A 478 12.72 -31.16 -15.05
C VAL A 478 13.51 -30.44 -13.97
N PHE A 479 14.37 -29.51 -14.39
CA PHE A 479 15.09 -28.61 -13.48
C PHE A 479 14.58 -27.19 -13.73
N VAL A 480 14.15 -26.53 -12.66
CA VAL A 480 13.73 -25.13 -12.68
C VAL A 480 14.75 -24.34 -11.88
N ASP A 481 15.39 -23.37 -12.52
CA ASP A 481 16.34 -22.48 -11.90
C ASP A 481 16.25 -21.11 -12.55
N ARG A 482 15.83 -20.12 -11.77
CA ARG A 482 15.65 -18.73 -12.20
C ARG A 482 16.89 -18.19 -12.92
N ASP A 483 18.09 -18.45 -12.38
CA ASP A 483 19.33 -17.86 -12.85
C ASP A 483 20.02 -18.71 -13.93
N GLY A 484 19.43 -19.85 -14.29
CA GLY A 484 19.93 -20.74 -15.34
C GLY A 484 21.24 -21.46 -14.99
N VAL A 485 21.63 -21.51 -13.71
CA VAL A 485 22.88 -22.12 -13.24
C VAL A 485 22.77 -23.64 -13.19
N PHE A 486 21.60 -24.18 -12.86
CA PHE A 486 21.25 -25.59 -12.70
C PHE A 486 22.34 -26.38 -11.96
N GLU A 487 22.68 -25.95 -10.74
CA GLU A 487 23.76 -26.55 -9.93
C GLU A 487 23.51 -28.05 -9.65
N ASP A 488 22.26 -28.42 -9.40
CA ASP A 488 21.86 -29.80 -9.13
C ASP A 488 21.81 -30.69 -10.36
N ALA A 489 21.91 -30.12 -11.56
CA ALA A 489 21.94 -30.87 -12.81
C ALA A 489 23.37 -31.35 -13.10
N THR A 490 23.88 -32.30 -12.28
CA THR A 490 25.18 -32.96 -12.48
C THR A 490 25.08 -34.49 -12.55
N ASP A 491 26.03 -35.14 -13.24
CA ASP A 491 26.16 -36.61 -13.24
C ASP A 491 26.76 -37.14 -11.92
N GLU A 492 26.83 -38.46 -11.74
CA GLU A 492 27.41 -39.08 -10.53
C GLU A 492 28.88 -38.69 -10.27
N ALA A 493 29.58 -38.14 -11.27
CA ALA A 493 30.96 -37.67 -11.17
C ALA A 493 31.06 -36.15 -10.96
N GLY A 494 29.93 -35.44 -10.84
CA GLY A 494 29.85 -34.00 -10.64
C GLY A 494 30.02 -33.16 -11.92
N HIS A 495 29.93 -33.76 -13.12
CA HIS A 495 29.97 -32.99 -14.35
C HIS A 495 28.58 -32.40 -14.70
N PRO A 496 28.51 -31.16 -15.19
CA PRO A 496 27.24 -30.55 -15.62
C PRO A 496 26.53 -31.38 -16.68
N LEU A 497 25.26 -31.65 -16.44
CA LEU A 497 24.35 -32.31 -17.36
C LEU A 497 23.87 -31.34 -18.45
N ARG A 498 23.51 -31.90 -19.61
CA ARG A 498 22.84 -31.22 -20.72
C ARG A 498 21.37 -31.60 -20.78
N ALA A 499 20.52 -30.67 -21.21
CA ALA A 499 19.09 -30.90 -21.45
C ALA A 499 18.80 -31.14 -22.93
N ASN A 500 17.75 -31.92 -23.22
CA ASN A 500 17.23 -32.04 -24.59
C ASN A 500 16.68 -30.69 -25.06
N VAL A 501 16.01 -29.98 -24.14
CA VAL A 501 15.39 -28.67 -24.38
C VAL A 501 15.62 -27.76 -23.18
N GLY A 502 16.05 -26.53 -23.45
CA GLY A 502 15.99 -25.42 -22.53
C GLY A 502 14.80 -24.51 -22.88
N VAL A 503 14.05 -24.10 -21.87
CA VAL A 503 12.97 -23.11 -21.96
C VAL A 503 13.38 -21.89 -21.13
N VAL A 504 13.51 -20.74 -21.78
CA VAL A 504 13.87 -19.48 -21.12
C VAL A 504 12.66 -18.55 -21.19
N VAL A 505 12.12 -18.17 -20.03
CA VAL A 505 10.98 -17.27 -19.90
C VAL A 505 11.49 -15.92 -19.39
N ILE A 506 11.47 -14.91 -20.27
CA ILE A 506 12.06 -13.58 -20.03
C ILE A 506 11.07 -12.48 -20.37
N GLY A 507 11.40 -11.25 -20.00
CA GLY A 507 10.74 -10.06 -20.53
C GLY A 507 10.53 -8.97 -19.48
N GLU A 508 9.42 -8.24 -19.59
CA GLU A 508 9.19 -7.06 -18.75
C GLU A 508 8.64 -7.45 -17.37
N ARG A 509 9.03 -6.69 -16.33
CA ARG A 509 8.34 -6.70 -15.03
C ARG A 509 6.98 -5.99 -15.15
N PRO A 510 6.04 -6.23 -14.21
CA PRO A 510 4.78 -5.48 -14.17
C PRO A 510 4.97 -3.96 -14.15
N TYR A 511 4.13 -3.24 -14.90
CA TYR A 511 4.05 -1.78 -14.94
C TYR A 511 2.65 -1.34 -15.37
N ALA A 512 2.26 -0.10 -15.03
CA ALA A 512 1.05 0.53 -15.52
C ALA A 512 1.27 2.03 -15.80
N GLU A 513 0.51 2.57 -16.76
CA GLU A 513 0.50 4.00 -17.11
C GLU A 513 1.87 4.54 -17.51
N GLY A 514 2.12 5.84 -17.29
CA GLY A 514 3.38 6.48 -17.64
C GLY A 514 4.62 5.96 -16.88
N VAL A 515 4.47 5.14 -15.84
CA VAL A 515 5.60 4.42 -15.22
C VAL A 515 6.21 3.41 -16.20
N GLY A 516 5.39 2.83 -17.08
CA GLY A 516 5.81 1.91 -18.14
C GLY A 516 6.35 2.57 -19.40
N ASP A 517 6.36 3.91 -19.47
CA ASP A 517 6.92 4.62 -20.61
C ASP A 517 8.43 4.42 -20.70
N VAL A 518 8.94 4.08 -21.89
CA VAL A 518 10.38 3.85 -22.10
C VAL A 518 10.93 4.58 -23.32
N LEU A 519 12.23 4.88 -23.29
CA LEU A 519 12.96 5.41 -24.44
C LEU A 519 13.54 4.32 -25.34
N ASP A 520 13.83 3.15 -24.77
CA ASP A 520 14.48 2.02 -25.41
C ASP A 520 13.68 0.74 -25.15
N LEU A 521 13.60 -0.11 -26.17
CA LEU A 521 12.84 -1.36 -26.18
C LEU A 521 13.77 -2.58 -26.26
N ALA A 522 15.07 -2.40 -26.02
CA ALA A 522 16.02 -3.51 -25.95
C ALA A 522 15.70 -4.47 -24.80
N LEU A 523 15.93 -5.77 -25.03
CA LEU A 523 16.02 -6.75 -23.95
C LEU A 523 17.18 -6.37 -23.00
N SER A 524 17.03 -6.69 -21.71
CA SER A 524 18.08 -6.41 -20.73
C SER A 524 19.36 -7.21 -21.01
N GLU A 525 20.51 -6.71 -20.53
CA GLU A 525 21.77 -7.45 -20.64
C GLU A 525 21.69 -8.79 -19.89
N ASP A 526 20.97 -8.84 -18.77
CA ASP A 526 20.76 -10.05 -17.97
C ASP A 526 19.93 -11.10 -18.72
N ASP A 527 18.84 -10.70 -19.39
CA ASP A 527 18.04 -11.61 -20.24
C ASP A 527 18.88 -12.21 -21.36
N MET A 528 19.70 -11.38 -22.02
CA MET A 528 20.57 -11.82 -23.11
C MET A 528 21.66 -12.77 -22.62
N GLN A 529 22.21 -12.54 -21.43
CA GLN A 529 23.19 -13.43 -20.81
C GLN A 529 22.56 -14.77 -20.43
N LEU A 530 21.38 -14.76 -19.81
CA LEU A 530 20.63 -15.96 -19.45
C LEU A 530 20.32 -16.83 -20.69
N ILE A 531 19.86 -16.20 -21.78
CA ILE A 531 19.63 -16.89 -23.06
C ILE A 531 20.91 -17.61 -23.54
N ALA A 532 22.06 -16.92 -23.48
CA ALA A 532 23.33 -17.49 -23.92
C ALA A 532 23.76 -18.68 -23.05
N ASP A 533 23.64 -18.56 -21.73
CA ASP A 533 24.07 -19.60 -20.79
C ASP A 533 23.21 -20.87 -20.90
N VAL A 534 21.89 -20.72 -20.97
CA VAL A 534 20.98 -21.87 -21.14
C VAL A 534 21.16 -22.50 -22.53
N ARG A 535 21.45 -21.71 -23.58
CA ARG A 535 21.77 -22.24 -24.91
C ARG A 535 22.98 -23.17 -24.87
N GLU A 536 24.05 -22.80 -24.17
CA GLU A 536 25.26 -23.60 -24.11
C GLU A 536 25.01 -24.98 -23.49
N ARG A 537 24.00 -25.11 -22.63
CA ARG A 537 23.67 -26.35 -21.90
C ARG A 537 22.48 -27.14 -22.46
N SER A 538 21.91 -26.70 -23.58
CA SER A 538 20.72 -27.31 -24.18
C SER A 538 20.94 -27.68 -25.64
N ASP A 539 20.32 -28.77 -26.10
CA ASP A 539 20.39 -29.17 -27.52
C ASP A 539 19.43 -28.34 -28.39
N LYS A 540 18.28 -27.96 -27.82
CA LYS A 540 17.29 -27.04 -28.38
C LYS A 540 16.96 -25.94 -27.38
N LEU A 541 16.66 -24.74 -27.88
CA LEU A 541 16.26 -23.60 -27.05
C LEU A 541 14.91 -23.03 -27.51
N ILE A 542 13.95 -22.96 -26.58
CA ILE A 542 12.68 -22.26 -26.73
C ILE A 542 12.75 -21.00 -25.88
N ILE A 543 12.47 -19.84 -26.48
CA ILE A 543 12.36 -18.58 -25.76
C ILE A 543 10.88 -18.17 -25.70
N VAL A 544 10.40 -17.89 -24.48
CA VAL A 544 9.06 -17.37 -24.21
C VAL A 544 9.21 -15.94 -23.71
N LEU A 545 8.64 -14.99 -24.44
CA LEU A 545 8.67 -13.57 -24.08
C LEU A 545 7.36 -13.14 -23.41
N VAL A 546 7.44 -12.77 -22.14
CA VAL A 546 6.35 -12.16 -21.37
C VAL A 546 6.55 -10.64 -21.40
N SER A 547 5.68 -9.91 -22.09
CA SER A 547 5.85 -8.47 -22.31
C SER A 547 4.53 -7.79 -22.64
N GLY A 548 4.38 -6.52 -22.27
CA GLY A 548 3.19 -5.73 -22.60
C GLY A 548 3.20 -5.18 -24.03
N ARG A 549 4.30 -5.36 -24.76
CA ARG A 549 4.54 -4.74 -26.08
C ARG A 549 5.67 -5.46 -26.84
N PRO A 550 5.79 -5.25 -28.16
CA PRO A 550 6.97 -5.68 -28.90
C PRO A 550 8.27 -5.08 -28.35
N LEU A 551 9.31 -5.92 -28.20
CA LEU A 551 10.68 -5.54 -27.82
C LEU A 551 11.68 -5.80 -28.96
N LEU A 552 12.91 -5.28 -28.86
CA LEU A 552 13.97 -5.55 -29.84
C LEU A 552 14.59 -6.93 -29.58
N ILE A 553 14.19 -7.92 -30.38
CA ILE A 553 14.52 -9.33 -30.16
C ILE A 553 15.53 -9.91 -31.17
N ASN A 554 16.09 -9.10 -32.06
CA ASN A 554 16.90 -9.60 -33.19
C ASN A 554 18.05 -10.51 -32.75
N GLN A 555 18.73 -10.16 -31.66
CA GLN A 555 19.84 -10.96 -31.13
C GLN A 555 19.34 -12.26 -30.48
N ALA A 556 18.23 -12.21 -29.73
CA ALA A 556 17.65 -13.40 -29.12
C ALA A 556 17.18 -14.43 -30.17
N LEU A 557 16.68 -13.97 -31.33
CA LEU A 557 16.27 -14.84 -32.44
C LEU A 557 17.41 -15.68 -33.02
N ASP A 558 18.66 -15.24 -32.91
CA ASP A 558 19.83 -16.01 -33.37
C ASP A 558 20.11 -17.25 -32.49
N TYR A 559 19.69 -17.21 -31.22
CA TYR A 559 19.85 -18.31 -30.26
C TYR A 559 18.67 -19.30 -30.27
N ALA A 560 17.46 -18.79 -30.52
CA ALA A 560 16.22 -19.55 -30.44
C ALA A 560 16.06 -20.59 -31.57
N ASP A 561 15.68 -21.83 -31.24
CA ASP A 561 15.08 -22.76 -32.21
C ASP A 561 13.58 -22.45 -32.38
N ALA A 562 12.90 -22.04 -31.31
CA ALA A 562 11.55 -21.47 -31.37
C ALA A 562 11.43 -20.23 -30.48
N PHE A 563 10.62 -19.26 -30.91
CA PHE A 563 10.38 -18.01 -30.18
C PHE A 563 8.88 -17.73 -30.11
N ILE A 564 8.36 -17.56 -28.89
CA ILE A 564 6.95 -17.36 -28.60
C ILE A 564 6.77 -16.00 -27.93
N ALA A 565 5.90 -15.16 -28.49
CA ALA A 565 5.37 -13.99 -27.78
C ALA A 565 4.15 -14.44 -26.96
N ALA A 566 4.29 -14.46 -25.63
CA ALA A 566 3.23 -14.86 -24.70
C ALA A 566 2.41 -13.66 -24.18
N TRP A 567 2.86 -12.44 -24.46
CA TRP A 567 2.26 -11.20 -23.96
C TRP A 567 2.24 -11.16 -22.43
N LEU A 568 1.11 -10.79 -21.82
CA LEU A 568 0.87 -10.91 -20.39
C LEU A 568 -0.29 -11.91 -20.20
N PRO A 569 0.00 -13.22 -20.04
CA PRO A 569 -1.00 -14.28 -20.14
C PRO A 569 -2.00 -14.38 -18.97
N GLY A 570 -1.76 -13.75 -17.82
CA GLY A 570 -2.69 -13.85 -16.68
C GLY A 570 -2.53 -15.13 -15.85
N SER A 571 -3.58 -15.62 -15.20
CA SER A 571 -3.46 -16.65 -14.15
C SER A 571 -3.22 -18.07 -14.67
N GLU A 572 -3.54 -18.36 -15.92
CA GLU A 572 -3.58 -19.72 -16.46
C GLU A 572 -2.39 -20.05 -17.38
N GLY A 573 -1.17 -19.99 -16.83
CA GLY A 573 0.10 -20.20 -17.55
C GLY A 573 0.23 -21.56 -18.25
N ALA A 574 -0.59 -22.54 -17.87
CA ALA A 574 -0.70 -23.83 -18.55
C ALA A 574 -1.09 -23.69 -20.04
N GLY A 575 -1.78 -22.62 -20.46
CA GLY A 575 -2.10 -22.40 -21.88
C GLY A 575 -0.86 -22.24 -22.76
N ILE A 576 0.27 -21.76 -22.21
CA ILE A 576 1.56 -21.70 -22.92
C ILE A 576 2.16 -23.10 -23.08
N ALA A 577 2.01 -23.97 -22.07
CA ALA A 577 2.44 -25.36 -22.16
C ALA A 577 1.64 -26.11 -23.24
N ASP A 578 0.32 -25.88 -23.31
CA ASP A 578 -0.58 -26.55 -24.27
C ASP A 578 -0.13 -26.35 -25.72
N VAL A 579 0.29 -25.13 -26.08
CA VAL A 579 0.78 -24.82 -27.43
C VAL A 579 2.20 -25.33 -27.67
N ILE A 580 3.06 -25.36 -26.64
CA ILE A 580 4.40 -25.97 -26.74
C ILE A 580 4.30 -27.46 -27.05
N PHE A 581 3.41 -28.19 -26.38
CA PHE A 581 3.26 -29.65 -26.54
C PHE A 581 2.22 -30.09 -27.58
N GLY A 582 1.51 -29.13 -28.18
CA GLY A 582 0.52 -29.40 -29.23
C GLY A 582 -0.79 -29.99 -28.73
N GLU A 583 -1.14 -29.80 -27.46
CA GLU A 583 -2.50 -30.03 -26.96
C GLU A 583 -3.48 -29.01 -27.58
N ARG A 584 -2.99 -27.79 -27.82
CA ARG A 584 -3.70 -26.73 -28.56
C ARG A 584 -2.80 -26.21 -29.69
N PRO A 585 -3.36 -25.81 -30.85
CA PRO A 585 -2.55 -25.27 -31.94
C PRO A 585 -2.17 -23.80 -31.69
N PHE A 586 -0.99 -23.38 -32.16
CA PHE A 586 -0.69 -21.97 -32.33
C PHE A 586 -1.60 -21.39 -33.41
N SER A 587 -2.38 -20.37 -33.03
CA SER A 587 -3.35 -19.69 -33.89
C SER A 587 -3.27 -18.16 -33.82
N GLY A 588 -2.60 -17.61 -32.80
CA GLY A 588 -2.43 -16.18 -32.63
C GLY A 588 -1.62 -15.53 -33.74
N VAL A 589 -1.98 -14.29 -34.07
CA VAL A 589 -1.29 -13.43 -35.02
C VAL A 589 -0.96 -12.08 -34.38
N LEU A 590 0.07 -11.40 -34.88
CA LEU A 590 0.51 -10.15 -34.29
C LEU A 590 -0.55 -9.02 -34.41
N PRO A 591 -1.04 -8.46 -33.28
CA PRO A 591 -1.98 -7.34 -33.27
C PRO A 591 -1.29 -6.00 -33.49
N MET A 592 0.04 -5.99 -33.51
CA MET A 592 0.89 -4.85 -33.84
C MET A 592 2.11 -5.29 -34.65
N ALA A 593 2.64 -4.41 -35.49
CA ALA A 593 3.89 -4.70 -36.18
C ALA A 593 5.07 -4.81 -35.19
N TRP A 594 6.05 -5.66 -35.47
CA TRP A 594 7.23 -5.87 -34.62
C TRP A 594 8.45 -5.13 -35.17
N PRO A 595 9.09 -4.23 -34.41
CA PRO A 595 10.20 -3.42 -34.91
C PRO A 595 11.48 -4.27 -35.08
N ARG A 596 12.30 -3.89 -36.06
CA ARG A 596 13.66 -4.40 -36.27
C ARG A 596 14.68 -3.66 -35.41
N ASP A 597 14.47 -2.37 -35.20
CA ASP A 597 15.31 -1.47 -34.44
C ASP A 597 14.54 -0.21 -34.03
N MET A 598 15.14 0.61 -33.16
CA MET A 598 14.52 1.86 -32.69
C MET A 598 14.25 2.89 -33.78
N ALA A 599 14.87 2.80 -34.97
CA ALA A 599 14.63 3.78 -36.04
C ALA A 599 13.26 3.59 -36.71
N GLN A 600 12.61 2.44 -36.49
CA GLN A 600 11.23 2.19 -36.94
C GLN A 600 10.17 2.65 -35.92
N VAL A 601 10.56 3.12 -34.74
CA VAL A 601 9.65 3.58 -33.69
C VAL A 601 9.50 5.11 -33.78
N PRO A 602 8.28 5.68 -33.78
CA PRO A 602 6.98 5.05 -33.49
C PRO A 602 6.48 4.12 -34.60
N LEU A 603 5.86 2.99 -34.22
CA LEU A 603 5.22 2.05 -35.13
C LEU A 603 3.76 2.44 -35.37
N SER A 604 3.56 3.54 -36.10
CA SER A 604 2.22 4.04 -36.42
C SER A 604 1.62 3.30 -37.62
N ALA A 605 0.35 2.92 -37.53
CA ALA A 605 -0.42 2.44 -38.68
C ALA A 605 -0.76 3.57 -39.68
N LEU A 606 -0.62 4.83 -39.24
CA LEU A 606 -0.91 6.05 -40.02
C LEU A 606 0.27 6.49 -40.88
N GLU A 607 1.49 6.08 -40.52
CA GLU A 607 2.72 6.43 -41.22
C GLU A 607 3.36 5.22 -41.90
N SER A 608 3.56 5.27 -43.21
CA SER A 608 4.24 4.20 -43.94
C SER A 608 5.77 4.34 -43.80
N SER A 609 6.43 3.38 -43.16
CA SER A 609 7.90 3.25 -43.23
C SER A 609 8.35 2.77 -44.62
N GLU A 610 9.49 3.27 -45.12
CA GLU A 610 10.10 2.79 -46.37
C GLU A 610 10.66 1.36 -46.24
N GLU A 611 11.01 0.94 -45.03
CA GLU A 611 11.55 -0.39 -44.74
C GLU A 611 10.54 -1.26 -43.96
N PRO A 612 10.35 -2.53 -44.34
CA PRO A 612 9.38 -3.40 -43.68
C PRO A 612 9.80 -3.72 -42.22
N PRO A 613 8.84 -3.89 -41.31
CA PRO A 613 9.10 -4.31 -39.93
C PRO A 613 9.78 -5.69 -39.89
N LEU A 614 10.30 -6.08 -38.72
CA LEU A 614 10.87 -7.42 -38.52
C LEU A 614 9.82 -8.50 -38.76
N PHE A 615 8.64 -8.31 -38.15
CA PHE A 615 7.43 -9.07 -38.42
C PHE A 615 6.27 -8.10 -38.69
N PRO A 616 5.53 -8.25 -39.80
CA PRO A 616 4.39 -7.38 -40.10
C PRO A 616 3.20 -7.67 -39.16
N TYR A 617 2.29 -6.69 -39.05
CA TYR A 617 0.97 -6.92 -38.48
C TYR A 617 0.30 -8.14 -39.12
N GLY A 618 -0.39 -8.95 -38.32
CA GLY A 618 -1.03 -10.19 -38.76
C GLY A 618 -0.08 -11.37 -38.98
N TYR A 619 1.21 -11.24 -38.66
CA TYR A 619 2.16 -12.35 -38.73
C TYR A 619 1.99 -13.32 -37.55
N GLY A 620 2.07 -14.62 -37.81
CA GLY A 620 2.11 -15.68 -36.80
C GLY A 620 2.25 -17.02 -37.50
N LEU A 621 3.15 -17.87 -37.02
CA LEU A 621 3.26 -19.25 -37.52
C LEU A 621 2.19 -20.11 -36.84
N THR A 622 1.67 -21.11 -37.57
CA THR A 622 0.63 -22.02 -37.07
C THR A 622 1.16 -23.43 -36.87
N THR A 623 0.60 -24.17 -35.92
CA THR A 623 0.79 -25.64 -35.81
C THR A 623 -0.49 -26.38 -36.18
N ALA A 624 -0.39 -27.69 -36.45
CA ALA A 624 -1.54 -28.49 -36.88
C ALA A 624 -2.52 -28.74 -35.71
N GLY A 625 -3.81 -28.55 -35.96
CA GLY A 625 -4.88 -28.73 -34.99
C GLY A 625 -6.04 -27.77 -35.28
N GLU A 626 -7.14 -27.93 -34.57
CA GLU A 626 -8.24 -26.95 -34.54
C GLU A 626 -8.37 -26.43 -33.09
N PRO A 627 -8.67 -25.14 -32.88
CA PRO A 627 -8.93 -24.61 -31.54
C PRO A 627 -10.06 -25.36 -30.85
N ALA A 628 -10.03 -25.42 -29.52
CA ALA A 628 -11.07 -26.11 -28.76
C ALA A 628 -12.42 -25.38 -28.88
N ALA A 629 -13.52 -26.08 -28.59
CA ALA A 629 -14.80 -25.39 -28.42
C ALA A 629 -14.76 -24.52 -27.15
N LEU A 630 -15.26 -23.28 -27.23
CA LEU A 630 -15.27 -22.37 -26.09
C LEU A 630 -16.24 -22.88 -25.00
N PRO A 631 -15.84 -22.85 -23.71
CA PRO A 631 -16.72 -23.23 -22.62
C PRO A 631 -17.92 -22.28 -22.51
N GLN A 632 -19.06 -22.80 -22.03
CA GLN A 632 -20.23 -21.96 -21.76
C GLN A 632 -20.09 -21.29 -20.40
N ILE A 633 -20.39 -19.99 -20.33
CA ILE A 633 -20.35 -19.20 -19.09
C ILE A 633 -21.77 -18.96 -18.57
N THR A 634 -22.00 -19.26 -17.29
CA THR A 634 -23.29 -19.08 -16.61
C THR A 634 -23.06 -18.58 -15.19
N CYS A 635 -23.64 -17.43 -14.82
CA CYS A 635 -23.58 -16.94 -13.43
C CYS A 635 -24.53 -17.74 -12.51
N GLY A 636 -24.13 -17.97 -11.26
CA GLY A 636 -24.96 -18.49 -10.17
C GLY A 636 -25.19 -20.00 -10.11
N SER A 637 -24.67 -20.79 -11.06
CA SER A 637 -24.78 -22.25 -11.02
C SER A 637 -23.49 -22.91 -10.56
N ALA A 638 -23.47 -23.43 -9.34
CA ALA A 638 -22.51 -24.48 -8.96
C ALA A 638 -22.99 -25.80 -9.58
N SER A 639 -22.46 -26.19 -10.75
CA SER A 639 -22.56 -27.60 -11.14
C SER A 639 -21.41 -28.07 -12.02
N SER A 640 -20.66 -29.00 -11.43
CA SER A 640 -20.07 -30.16 -12.12
C SER A 640 -21.07 -30.76 -13.12
N GLN A 641 -20.88 -30.54 -14.42
CA GLN A 641 -21.33 -31.44 -15.49
C GLN A 641 -20.72 -31.02 -16.83
N ILE A 642 -19.52 -31.53 -17.12
CA ILE A 642 -19.03 -31.62 -18.50
C ILE A 642 -19.93 -32.65 -19.21
N GLN A 643 -20.92 -32.19 -19.97
CA GLN A 643 -21.67 -33.03 -20.89
C GLN A 643 -20.88 -33.18 -22.19
N THR A 644 -20.25 -34.34 -22.38
CA THR A 644 -19.74 -34.78 -23.67
C THR A 644 -20.88 -35.40 -24.49
N GLU A 645 -21.53 -34.62 -25.34
CA GLU A 645 -22.34 -35.18 -26.43
C GLU A 645 -21.40 -35.71 -27.52
N SER A 646 -21.32 -37.04 -27.63
CA SER A 646 -20.63 -37.73 -28.71
C SER A 646 -21.63 -38.16 -29.79
N THR A 647 -21.48 -37.60 -30.99
CA THR A 647 -22.12 -38.14 -32.20
C THR A 647 -21.36 -39.37 -32.70
N GLU A 648 -22.06 -40.50 -32.77
CA GLU A 648 -21.59 -41.78 -33.31
C GLU A 648 -21.16 -41.69 -34.79
N VAL A 649 -19.98 -42.26 -35.10
CA VAL A 649 -19.71 -42.90 -36.40
C VAL A 649 -18.94 -44.21 -36.18
N GLU A 650 -19.52 -45.30 -36.69
CA GLU A 650 -19.03 -46.69 -36.69
C GLU A 650 -17.60 -46.86 -37.24
N SER A 651 -16.77 -47.72 -36.61
CA SER A 651 -16.28 -48.96 -37.27
C SER A 651 -15.40 -49.87 -36.39
N THR A 652 -15.83 -51.13 -36.29
CA THR A 652 -15.08 -52.42 -36.29
C THR A 652 -14.06 -52.78 -35.19
N ASP A 653 -14.53 -53.68 -34.30
CA ASP A 653 -13.96 -54.94 -33.78
C ASP A 653 -12.45 -55.22 -33.87
N VAL A 654 -11.81 -55.49 -32.71
CA VAL A 654 -10.97 -56.69 -32.46
C VAL A 654 -11.05 -57.13 -30.98
N GLU A 655 -11.40 -58.40 -30.75
CA GLU A 655 -11.41 -59.13 -29.47
C GLU A 655 -10.02 -59.58 -28.96
N ASN A 656 -9.90 -59.68 -27.63
CA ASN A 656 -9.22 -60.70 -26.78
C ASN A 656 -8.49 -60.04 -25.61
N SER A 657 -8.45 -60.54 -24.37
CA SER A 657 -9.05 -61.71 -23.71
C SER A 657 -8.64 -61.64 -22.21
N GLU A 658 -9.60 -61.91 -21.31
CA GLU A 658 -9.48 -62.59 -20.01
C GLU A 658 -8.26 -62.35 -19.08
N THR A 659 -8.52 -61.93 -17.84
CA THR A 659 -8.58 -62.88 -16.68
C THR A 659 -9.10 -62.23 -15.39
N GLU A 660 -9.99 -62.97 -14.72
CA GLU A 660 -10.68 -62.69 -13.46
C GLU A 660 -9.77 -62.81 -12.22
N ARG A 661 -10.13 -62.09 -11.14
CA ARG A 661 -10.45 -62.68 -9.81
C ARG A 661 -11.09 -61.67 -8.83
N THR A 662 -12.41 -61.76 -8.74
CA THR A 662 -13.29 -61.86 -7.54
C THR A 662 -12.59 -62.05 -6.18
N GLU A 663 -13.08 -61.66 -5.00
CA GLU A 663 -14.30 -60.98 -4.52
C GLU A 663 -14.15 -60.87 -2.97
N THR A 664 -14.36 -59.66 -2.40
CA THR A 664 -15.24 -59.30 -1.24
C THR A 664 -15.17 -60.04 0.13
N PRO A 665 -16.00 -59.72 1.15
CA PRO A 665 -16.00 -58.51 2.00
C PRO A 665 -16.18 -58.85 3.51
N SER A 666 -16.18 -57.85 4.41
CA SER A 666 -17.04 -57.89 5.62
C SER A 666 -17.06 -56.55 6.38
N GLU A 667 -18.24 -55.94 6.45
CA GLU A 667 -18.74 -55.08 7.54
C GLU A 667 -18.76 -55.92 8.86
N GLU A 668 -18.88 -55.44 10.10
CA GLU A 668 -19.67 -54.33 10.66
C GLU A 668 -19.46 -54.29 12.21
N VAL A 669 -19.85 -53.16 12.84
CA VAL A 669 -20.31 -52.96 14.24
C VAL A 669 -19.33 -52.55 15.36
N ALA A 670 -19.74 -51.44 15.99
CA ALA A 670 -19.23 -50.71 17.16
C ALA A 670 -19.43 -51.38 18.54
N MET A 671 -18.63 -50.96 19.53
CA MET A 671 -19.12 -50.59 20.88
C MET A 671 -17.99 -50.02 21.76
N GLU A 672 -18.34 -48.97 22.51
CA GLU A 672 -17.57 -48.33 23.59
C GLU A 672 -17.07 -49.30 24.68
N THR A 673 -15.90 -49.00 25.24
CA THR A 673 -15.59 -49.16 26.68
C THR A 673 -14.45 -48.23 27.10
N GLU A 674 -14.70 -47.36 28.08
CA GLU A 674 -13.69 -46.65 28.89
C GLU A 674 -12.81 -47.65 29.68
N VAL A 675 -11.48 -47.51 29.66
CA VAL A 675 -10.55 -47.72 30.80
C VAL A 675 -9.17 -47.07 30.47
N PRO A 676 -8.25 -46.88 31.44
CA PRO A 676 -7.91 -45.64 32.14
C PRO A 676 -6.67 -44.90 31.58
N ALA A 677 -6.47 -43.66 32.03
CA ALA A 677 -5.30 -42.83 31.74
C ALA A 677 -3.97 -43.55 32.02
N THR A 678 -3.24 -43.84 30.95
CA THR A 678 -1.78 -44.01 30.97
C THR A 678 -1.20 -42.80 30.26
N GLU A 679 -0.47 -41.96 30.98
CA GLU A 679 0.35 -40.89 30.42
C GLU A 679 1.31 -41.49 29.38
N THR A 680 0.96 -41.31 28.11
CA THR A 680 1.94 -41.34 27.03
C THR A 680 2.91 -40.19 27.29
N PRO A 681 4.24 -40.41 27.28
CA PRO A 681 5.17 -39.29 27.28
C PRO A 681 4.82 -38.42 26.08
N GLY A 682 4.59 -37.13 26.30
CA GLY A 682 4.42 -36.16 25.22
C GLY A 682 5.62 -36.19 24.26
N PRO A 683 5.46 -35.69 23.02
CA PRO A 683 6.59 -35.50 22.13
C PRO A 683 7.67 -34.67 22.83
N ASP A 684 8.93 -35.04 22.60
CA ASP A 684 10.09 -34.31 23.12
C ASP A 684 10.23 -32.99 22.35
N LEU A 685 9.99 -31.86 23.04
CA LEU A 685 10.12 -30.53 22.47
C LEU A 685 11.56 -30.00 22.54
N SER A 686 12.54 -30.83 22.91
CA SER A 686 13.94 -30.42 22.97
C SER A 686 14.43 -29.89 21.62
N GLY A 687 14.82 -28.61 21.60
CA GLY A 687 15.26 -27.90 20.40
C GLY A 687 14.29 -26.84 19.88
N LEU A 688 13.04 -26.78 20.37
CA LEU A 688 12.15 -25.64 20.11
C LEU A 688 12.51 -24.45 21.00
N ALA A 689 12.37 -23.24 20.47
CA ALA A 689 12.57 -22.00 21.23
C ALA A 689 11.32 -21.67 22.04
N VAL A 690 11.50 -21.38 23.34
CA VAL A 690 10.45 -20.81 24.20
C VAL A 690 10.69 -19.31 24.30
N SER A 691 9.78 -18.55 23.70
CA SER A 691 9.86 -17.11 23.55
C SER A 691 9.26 -16.42 24.78
N VAL A 692 10.06 -15.53 25.41
CA VAL A 692 9.74 -14.80 26.64
C VAL A 692 10.46 -13.44 26.60
N ASN A 693 10.00 -12.49 27.42
CA ASN A 693 10.83 -11.33 27.77
C ASN A 693 12.12 -11.81 28.43
N GLN A 694 13.26 -11.61 27.77
CA GLN A 694 14.55 -12.15 28.22
C GLN A 694 15.22 -11.29 29.30
N ILE A 695 14.61 -10.15 29.66
CA ILE A 695 15.07 -9.30 30.75
C ILE A 695 14.29 -9.60 32.01
N GLY A 696 12.97 -9.48 31.95
CA GLY A 696 12.11 -9.81 33.07
C GLY A 696 10.77 -9.11 33.10
N TYR A 697 9.98 -9.50 34.09
CA TYR A 697 8.61 -9.04 34.30
C TYR A 697 8.45 -8.36 35.66
N TYR A 698 7.55 -7.39 35.76
CA TYR A 698 7.12 -6.86 37.05
C TYR A 698 6.25 -7.87 37.80
N PRO A 699 6.28 -7.92 39.16
CA PRO A 699 5.52 -8.86 39.95
C PRO A 699 4.01 -8.90 39.65
N ASP A 700 3.40 -7.74 39.38
CA ASP A 700 1.96 -7.59 39.21
C ASP A 700 1.52 -7.39 37.74
N ALA A 701 2.45 -7.41 36.79
CA ALA A 701 2.15 -7.29 35.35
C ALA A 701 1.72 -8.64 34.73
N PRO A 702 1.03 -8.64 33.58
CA PRO A 702 0.84 -9.86 32.79
C PRO A 702 2.20 -10.51 32.43
N LYS A 703 2.23 -11.85 32.36
CA LYS A 703 3.45 -12.62 32.05
C LYS A 703 3.08 -13.82 31.19
N PHE A 704 3.52 -13.80 29.94
CA PHE A 704 3.23 -14.82 28.95
C PHE A 704 4.51 -15.39 28.33
N GLY A 705 4.51 -16.68 28.02
CA GLY A 705 5.52 -17.32 27.18
C GLY A 705 4.88 -17.94 25.95
N MET A 706 5.58 -17.95 24.82
CA MET A 706 5.10 -18.51 23.55
C MET A 706 5.96 -19.70 23.12
N VAL A 707 5.32 -20.77 22.64
CA VAL A 707 6.00 -21.90 22.00
C VAL A 707 5.38 -22.11 20.62
N ALA A 708 6.17 -21.86 19.58
CA ALA A 708 5.74 -21.94 18.19
C ALA A 708 5.91 -23.34 17.61
N ASN A 709 4.96 -23.74 16.77
CA ASN A 709 5.00 -24.92 15.90
C ASN A 709 5.36 -26.23 16.62
N SER A 710 4.87 -26.37 17.85
CA SER A 710 5.11 -27.58 18.67
C SER A 710 4.41 -28.84 18.13
N GLY A 711 3.42 -28.67 17.24
CA GLY A 711 2.54 -29.75 16.77
C GLY A 711 1.59 -30.28 17.86
N LEU A 712 1.50 -29.60 19.00
CA LEU A 712 0.67 -29.97 20.13
C LEU A 712 -0.57 -29.08 20.22
N GLU A 713 -1.70 -29.66 20.63
CA GLU A 713 -2.89 -28.87 20.99
C GLU A 713 -2.70 -28.12 22.32
N THR A 714 -1.92 -28.65 23.26
CA THR A 714 -1.60 -28.05 24.56
C THR A 714 -0.34 -28.70 25.16
N ALA A 715 0.34 -28.03 26.09
CA ALA A 715 1.55 -28.55 26.76
C ALA A 715 1.58 -28.21 28.27
N THR A 716 2.22 -29.07 29.06
CA THR A 716 2.51 -28.80 30.47
C THR A 716 3.75 -27.92 30.59
N TRP A 717 3.72 -26.94 31.48
CA TRP A 717 4.83 -26.05 31.74
C TRP A 717 5.20 -25.99 33.22
N ALA A 718 6.47 -25.70 33.50
CA ALA A 718 7.02 -25.48 34.83
C ALA A 718 7.91 -24.23 34.82
N LEU A 719 7.70 -23.34 35.79
CA LEU A 719 8.58 -22.22 36.07
C LEU A 719 9.67 -22.68 37.05
N LEU A 720 10.93 -22.54 36.65
CA LEU A 720 12.09 -23.03 37.38
C LEU A 720 12.86 -21.86 37.97
N ASP A 721 13.18 -21.92 39.26
CA ASP A 721 14.14 -21.02 39.90
C ASP A 721 15.56 -21.37 39.43
N VAL A 722 16.27 -20.39 38.85
CA VAL A 722 17.58 -20.62 38.21
C VAL A 722 18.67 -20.97 39.23
N GLU A 723 18.59 -20.44 40.45
CA GLU A 723 19.63 -20.69 41.48
C GLU A 723 19.50 -22.09 42.09
N SER A 724 18.29 -22.50 42.45
CA SER A 724 18.02 -23.77 43.13
C SER A 724 17.66 -24.92 42.19
N GLY A 725 17.24 -24.62 40.97
CA GLY A 725 16.66 -25.58 40.02
C GLY A 725 15.27 -26.09 40.44
N ALA A 726 14.63 -25.48 41.45
CA ALA A 726 13.34 -25.92 41.96
C ALA A 726 12.20 -25.42 41.05
N VAL A 727 11.18 -26.27 40.86
CA VAL A 727 9.90 -25.85 40.26
C VAL A 727 9.17 -24.98 41.28
N VAL A 728 8.88 -23.74 40.92
CA VAL A 728 8.21 -22.75 41.79
C VAL A 728 6.76 -22.48 41.38
N SER A 729 6.40 -22.81 40.14
CA SER A 729 5.04 -22.77 39.61
C SER A 729 4.94 -23.76 38.45
N GLU A 730 3.75 -24.29 38.19
CA GLU A 730 3.50 -25.22 37.08
C GLU A 730 2.05 -25.10 36.62
N GLY A 731 1.79 -25.49 35.37
CA GLY A 731 0.47 -25.43 34.79
C GLY A 731 0.37 -26.08 33.42
N VAL A 732 -0.72 -25.78 32.72
CA VAL A 732 -0.99 -26.24 31.35
C VAL A 732 -1.17 -25.01 30.48
N ALA A 733 -0.58 -25.02 29.29
CA ALA A 733 -0.70 -23.95 28.31
C ALA A 733 -2.14 -23.87 27.77
N GLY A 734 -2.52 -22.70 27.26
CA GLY A 734 -3.73 -22.56 26.46
C GLY A 734 -3.71 -23.47 25.22
N PRO A 735 -4.87 -23.68 24.58
CA PRO A 735 -4.91 -24.39 23.31
C PRO A 735 -4.05 -23.67 22.27
N ALA A 736 -3.45 -24.42 21.34
CA ALA A 736 -2.72 -23.84 20.22
C ALA A 736 -3.63 -22.93 19.38
N THR A 737 -3.13 -21.76 19.03
CA THR A 737 -3.80 -20.79 18.17
C THR A 737 -2.91 -20.40 17.00
N HIS A 738 -3.50 -20.34 15.81
CA HIS A 738 -2.83 -19.85 14.62
C HIS A 738 -2.62 -18.33 14.69
N ASP A 739 -1.38 -17.89 14.48
CA ASP A 739 -1.02 -16.49 14.32
C ASP A 739 -0.81 -16.15 12.84
N ALA A 740 -1.69 -15.32 12.29
CA ALA A 740 -1.65 -14.98 10.87
C ALA A 740 -0.41 -14.15 10.48
N ALA A 741 0.15 -13.36 11.40
CA ALA A 741 1.26 -12.47 11.11
C ALA A 741 2.59 -13.21 10.95
N SER A 742 2.80 -14.30 11.69
CA SER A 742 3.98 -15.16 11.58
C SER A 742 3.75 -16.44 10.78
N GLY A 743 2.50 -16.92 10.72
CA GLY A 743 2.15 -18.25 10.25
C GLY A 743 2.28 -19.33 11.32
N ASP A 744 2.53 -18.98 12.59
CA ASP A 744 2.84 -19.93 13.65
C ASP A 744 1.62 -20.50 14.36
N GLU A 745 1.68 -21.79 14.71
CA GLU A 745 0.79 -22.38 15.69
C GLU A 745 1.37 -22.19 17.10
N LEU A 746 0.75 -21.32 17.89
CA LEU A 746 1.29 -20.85 19.16
C LEU A 746 0.60 -21.47 20.37
N LEU A 747 1.39 -22.07 21.26
CA LEU A 747 0.97 -22.35 22.63
C LEU A 747 1.28 -21.14 23.52
N VAL A 748 0.24 -20.62 24.17
CA VAL A 748 0.36 -19.50 25.12
C VAL A 748 0.44 -20.03 26.55
N VAL A 749 1.53 -19.69 27.24
CA VAL A 749 1.76 -20.02 28.64
C VAL A 749 1.53 -18.78 29.50
N ASP A 750 0.44 -18.76 30.26
CA ASP A 750 0.16 -17.71 31.25
C ASP A 750 0.69 -18.09 32.63
N PHE A 751 1.70 -17.35 33.10
CA PHE A 751 2.24 -17.46 34.45
C PHE A 751 2.12 -16.15 35.23
N SER A 752 1.23 -15.25 34.78
CA SER A 752 0.94 -13.95 35.42
C SER A 752 0.67 -14.04 36.93
N PRO A 753 -0.04 -15.08 37.46
CA PRO A 753 -0.30 -15.19 38.91
C PRO A 753 0.95 -15.36 39.78
N PHE A 754 2.11 -15.70 39.19
CA PHE A 754 3.36 -15.84 39.93
C PHE A 754 4.08 -14.48 40.03
N SER A 755 4.26 -14.01 41.27
CA SER A 755 4.79 -12.67 41.56
C SER A 755 6.02 -12.66 42.47
N THR A 756 6.57 -13.83 42.84
CA THR A 756 7.72 -13.88 43.74
C THR A 756 8.97 -13.35 43.03
N PRO A 757 9.70 -12.37 43.59
CA PRO A 757 10.92 -11.89 42.98
C PRO A 757 12.02 -12.95 42.94
N GLY A 758 12.74 -13.03 41.82
CA GLY A 758 13.78 -14.03 41.59
C GLY A 758 14.25 -14.06 40.13
N THR A 759 15.06 -15.05 39.79
CA THR A 759 15.49 -15.32 38.40
C THR A 759 14.98 -16.69 37.99
N TYR A 760 14.27 -16.74 36.87
CA TYR A 760 13.49 -17.90 36.45
C TYR A 760 13.75 -18.29 35.01
N GLN A 761 13.41 -19.54 34.68
CA GLN A 761 13.29 -20.05 33.31
C GLN A 761 11.96 -20.76 33.16
N LEU A 762 11.34 -20.62 31.99
CA LEU A 762 10.14 -21.36 31.63
C LEU A 762 10.53 -22.66 30.93
N ASN A 763 10.09 -23.80 31.46
CA ASN A 763 10.26 -25.10 30.84
C ASN A 763 8.90 -25.60 30.34
N VAL A 764 8.78 -25.84 29.02
CA VAL A 764 7.58 -26.39 28.39
C VAL A 764 7.94 -27.74 27.77
N GLN A 765 7.56 -28.82 28.44
CA GLN A 765 7.85 -30.21 28.03
C GLN A 765 9.29 -30.47 27.54
N GLY A 766 10.29 -29.86 28.19
CA GLY A 766 11.71 -30.05 27.89
C GLY A 766 12.35 -28.92 27.07
N ALA A 767 11.57 -28.06 26.43
CA ALA A 767 12.05 -26.81 25.84
C ALA A 767 12.21 -25.75 26.94
N VAL A 768 13.37 -25.09 27.03
CA VAL A 768 13.68 -24.15 28.12
C VAL A 768 13.95 -22.76 27.55
N SER A 769 13.30 -21.74 28.11
CA SER A 769 13.49 -20.35 27.73
C SER A 769 14.86 -19.80 28.14
N ALA A 770 15.25 -18.66 27.57
CA ALA A 770 16.25 -17.80 28.19
C ALA A 770 15.87 -17.46 29.65
N PRO A 771 16.85 -17.28 30.56
CA PRO A 771 16.57 -16.84 31.92
C PRO A 771 16.06 -15.40 31.94
N PHE A 772 15.13 -15.11 32.83
CA PHE A 772 14.55 -13.79 33.02
C PHE A 772 14.31 -13.49 34.50
N ARG A 773 14.24 -12.21 34.88
CA ARG A 773 13.94 -11.80 36.26
C ARG A 773 12.45 -11.58 36.48
N ILE A 774 11.98 -11.78 37.71
CA ILE A 774 10.76 -11.13 38.21
C ILE A 774 11.19 -10.18 39.32
N GLY A 775 10.82 -8.90 39.21
CA GLY A 775 11.27 -7.88 40.17
C GLY A 775 10.76 -6.48 39.86
N GLU A 776 10.89 -5.59 40.83
CA GLU A 776 10.37 -4.21 40.78
C GLU A 776 11.27 -3.24 39.99
N ASP A 777 12.46 -3.67 39.59
CA ASP A 777 13.50 -2.85 38.95
C ASP A 777 13.99 -3.40 37.60
N VAL A 778 13.19 -4.24 36.93
CA VAL A 778 13.63 -5.00 35.74
C VAL A 778 14.07 -4.14 34.56
N TYR A 779 13.54 -2.92 34.41
CA TYR A 779 13.91 -1.98 33.34
C TYR A 779 14.77 -0.81 33.79
N ARG A 780 15.28 -0.81 35.04
CA ARG A 780 16.04 0.33 35.57
C ARG A 780 17.28 0.63 34.73
N ASP A 781 18.12 -0.38 34.50
CA ASP A 781 19.36 -0.17 33.76
C ASP A 781 19.08 0.06 32.26
N LEU A 782 18.06 -0.62 31.70
CA LEU A 782 17.59 -0.39 30.32
C LEU A 782 17.15 1.06 30.10
N SER A 783 16.40 1.63 31.04
CA SER A 783 15.93 3.02 30.95
C SER A 783 17.09 4.01 30.87
N VAL A 784 18.17 3.78 31.62
CA VAL A 784 19.37 4.62 31.63
C VAL A 784 20.15 4.46 30.33
N ASP A 785 20.35 3.23 29.87
CA ASP A 785 21.10 2.96 28.63
C ASP A 785 20.34 3.43 27.37
N ALA A 786 19.01 3.27 27.35
CA ALA A 786 18.16 3.75 26.25
C ALA A 786 18.21 5.28 26.11
N LEU A 787 18.30 6.03 27.21
CA LEU A 787 18.51 7.48 27.18
C LEU A 787 19.97 7.85 26.87
N ARG A 788 20.94 7.03 27.29
CA ARG A 788 22.36 7.25 26.99
C ARG A 788 22.69 7.13 25.50
N TYR A 789 21.87 6.44 24.71
CA TYR A 789 21.94 6.41 23.25
C TYR A 789 22.15 7.81 22.64
N PHE A 790 21.41 8.80 23.15
CA PHE A 790 21.43 10.17 22.62
C PHE A 790 22.78 10.86 22.85
N TYR A 791 23.39 10.69 24.03
CA TYR A 791 24.75 11.17 24.30
C TYR A 791 25.76 10.61 23.30
N LEU A 792 25.66 9.32 23.00
CA LEU A 792 26.55 8.63 22.06
C LEU A 792 26.33 9.06 20.59
N SER A 793 25.13 9.60 20.32
CA SER A 793 24.71 10.10 19.02
C SER A 793 25.01 11.60 18.84
N ARG A 794 25.48 12.33 19.86
CA ARG A 794 25.78 13.77 19.77
C ARG A 794 26.78 14.11 18.66
N SER A 795 26.42 15.07 17.82
CA SER A 795 27.25 15.70 16.81
C SER A 795 27.99 16.93 17.36
N GLY A 796 29.08 17.36 16.72
CA GLY A 796 29.77 18.62 17.05
C GLY A 796 30.54 18.64 18.37
N ILE A 797 30.71 17.49 19.02
CA ILE A 797 31.39 17.35 20.32
C ILE A 797 32.25 16.08 20.37
N GLU A 798 33.39 16.18 21.07
CA GLU A 798 34.21 15.03 21.44
C GLU A 798 33.47 14.17 22.46
N LEU A 799 33.38 12.87 22.21
CA LEU A 799 32.87 11.92 23.20
C LEU A 799 34.04 11.50 24.10
N ASP A 800 34.17 12.17 25.25
CA ASP A 800 35.27 11.97 26.19
C ASP A 800 35.26 10.52 26.74
N PRO A 801 36.42 9.82 26.78
CA PRO A 801 36.54 8.47 27.31
C PRO A 801 35.98 8.26 28.73
N THR A 802 35.92 9.32 29.55
CA THR A 802 35.36 9.30 30.91
C THR A 802 33.87 8.97 30.90
N TYR A 803 33.14 9.47 29.90
CA TYR A 803 31.68 9.31 29.79
C TYR A 803 31.31 8.25 28.74
N ALA A 804 32.03 8.22 27.62
CA ALA A 804 31.73 7.35 26.48
C ALA A 804 32.40 5.97 26.54
N GLY A 805 33.44 5.76 27.36
CA GLY A 805 34.15 4.47 27.43
C GLY A 805 34.68 4.03 26.06
N ASP A 806 34.32 2.82 25.63
CA ASP A 806 34.75 2.25 24.34
C ASP A 806 34.16 2.95 23.11
N TYR A 807 33.13 3.80 23.31
CA TYR A 807 32.49 4.60 22.27
C TYR A 807 33.13 5.97 22.08
N ALA A 808 34.21 6.26 22.82
CA ALA A 808 34.92 7.52 22.73
C ALA A 808 35.41 7.79 21.30
N ARG A 809 35.20 9.03 20.85
CA ARG A 809 35.59 9.48 19.51
C ARG A 809 35.85 10.98 19.51
N GLN A 810 36.65 11.41 18.54
CA GLN A 810 36.84 12.83 18.27
C GLN A 810 35.50 13.49 17.90
N ALA A 811 35.46 14.81 18.01
CA ALA A 811 34.31 15.58 17.59
C ALA A 811 34.05 15.38 16.09
N GLY A 812 32.83 14.96 15.75
CA GLY A 812 32.41 14.82 14.36
C GLY A 812 31.78 16.12 13.86
N HIS A 813 32.03 16.45 12.60
CA HIS A 813 31.45 17.58 11.88
C HIS A 813 31.56 18.92 12.63
N MET A 814 32.77 19.24 13.08
CA MET A 814 33.04 20.53 13.70
C MET A 814 32.72 21.69 12.77
N THR A 815 32.81 21.50 11.45
CA THR A 815 32.49 22.52 10.44
C THR A 815 31.00 22.80 10.29
N ASP A 816 30.12 22.08 11.01
CA ASP A 816 28.68 22.39 11.04
C ASP A 816 28.38 23.77 11.69
N ASP A 817 29.38 24.51 12.18
CA ASP A 817 29.22 25.90 12.63
C ASP A 817 29.22 26.95 11.52
N ASP A 818 29.49 26.52 10.27
CA ASP A 818 29.55 27.36 9.08
C ASP A 818 28.95 26.59 7.87
N VAL A 819 27.65 26.29 7.94
CA VAL A 819 26.93 25.52 6.91
C VAL A 819 26.11 26.43 6.03
N ILE A 820 26.19 26.21 4.73
CA ILE A 820 25.42 26.91 3.70
C ILE A 820 24.23 26.06 3.23
N CYS A 821 23.26 26.72 2.60
CA CYS A 821 22.18 26.00 1.93
C CYS A 821 22.68 25.27 0.69
N TYR A 822 22.12 24.08 0.46
CA TYR A 822 22.34 23.36 -0.80
C TYR A 822 22.05 24.27 -2.00
N GLN A 823 22.96 24.26 -2.98
CA GLN A 823 22.80 24.95 -4.25
C GLN A 823 23.00 23.91 -5.36
N GLY A 824 22.06 23.82 -6.29
CA GLY A 824 22.13 22.81 -7.34
C GLY A 824 20.76 22.45 -7.88
N THR A 825 20.67 21.33 -8.59
CA THR A 825 19.41 20.79 -9.09
C THR A 825 19.19 19.43 -8.43
N ASP A 826 17.99 19.20 -7.90
CA ASP A 826 17.65 17.92 -7.29
C ASP A 826 17.27 16.84 -8.31
N ALA A 827 17.05 15.62 -7.82
CA ALA A 827 16.66 14.47 -8.63
C ALA A 827 15.32 14.65 -9.36
N ALA A 828 14.48 15.59 -8.92
CA ALA A 828 13.21 15.95 -9.54
C ALA A 828 13.32 17.15 -10.50
N GLY A 829 14.54 17.66 -10.73
CA GLY A 829 14.79 18.78 -11.64
C GLY A 829 14.51 20.15 -11.04
N ALA A 830 14.21 20.27 -9.74
CA ALA A 830 14.01 21.56 -9.09
C ALA A 830 15.37 22.22 -8.83
N SER A 831 15.47 23.50 -9.19
CA SER A 831 16.70 24.28 -9.04
C SER A 831 16.69 25.05 -7.72
N TRP A 832 17.68 24.73 -6.88
CA TRP A 832 17.90 25.33 -5.57
C TRP A 832 18.97 26.42 -5.69
N PRO A 833 18.63 27.69 -5.42
CA PRO A 833 19.54 28.81 -5.62
C PRO A 833 20.62 28.95 -4.54
N GLY A 834 20.55 28.16 -3.47
CA GLY A 834 21.33 28.38 -2.25
C GLY A 834 20.82 29.60 -1.46
N CYS A 835 21.52 29.93 -0.37
CA CYS A 835 21.25 31.12 0.43
C CYS A 835 22.53 31.94 0.62
N ASP A 836 22.37 33.24 0.91
CA ASP A 836 23.49 34.17 1.12
C ASP A 836 23.90 34.30 2.60
N TYR A 837 23.39 33.40 3.45
CA TYR A 837 23.72 33.28 4.86
C TYR A 837 24.34 31.91 5.17
N VAL A 838 24.95 31.83 6.35
CA VAL A 838 25.48 30.59 6.93
C VAL A 838 24.76 30.33 8.25
N LEU A 839 24.55 29.06 8.57
CA LEU A 839 23.99 28.63 9.85
C LEU A 839 25.07 27.96 10.67
N ASN A 840 25.07 28.27 11.97
CA ASN A 840 25.77 27.48 12.96
C ASN A 840 24.82 26.38 13.44
N ALA A 841 24.82 25.27 12.71
CA ALA A 841 24.03 24.08 12.99
C ALA A 841 24.86 22.99 13.67
N ARG A 842 25.93 23.37 14.38
CA ARG A 842 26.74 22.43 15.19
C ARG A 842 25.93 21.97 16.39
N GLY A 843 26.04 20.67 16.72
CA GLY A 843 25.22 20.03 17.75
C GLY A 843 24.13 19.16 17.15
N GLY A 844 23.16 18.78 17.98
CA GLY A 844 22.12 17.79 17.65
C GLY A 844 22.61 16.34 17.67
N TRP A 845 21.71 15.42 17.36
CA TRP A 845 21.98 13.99 17.27
C TRP A 845 22.11 13.51 15.83
N TYR A 846 23.05 12.60 15.60
CA TYR A 846 23.04 11.79 14.37
C TYR A 846 21.90 10.79 14.40
N ASP A 847 21.37 10.47 13.23
CA ASP A 847 20.19 9.63 13.05
C ASP A 847 20.47 8.43 12.11
N ALA A 848 19.56 7.46 12.02
CA ALA A 848 19.54 6.37 11.03
C ALA A 848 20.85 5.52 10.92
N GLY A 849 21.70 5.54 11.95
CA GLY A 849 23.04 4.97 11.87
C GLY A 849 23.94 5.62 10.80
N ASP A 850 23.50 6.78 10.30
CA ASP A 850 24.17 7.70 9.41
C ASP A 850 24.76 8.88 10.19
N TYR A 851 25.23 9.90 9.48
CA TYR A 851 25.71 11.13 10.11
C TYR A 851 24.84 12.35 9.79
N GLY A 852 23.67 12.15 9.19
CA GLY A 852 22.60 13.11 9.00
C GLY A 852 21.97 13.62 10.28
N LYS A 853 21.33 14.78 10.16
CA LYS A 853 20.51 15.40 11.21
C LYS A 853 19.24 15.96 10.57
N TYR A 854 18.08 15.71 11.14
CA TYR A 854 16.79 15.99 10.52
C TYR A 854 15.89 16.73 11.48
N VAL A 855 15.25 17.83 11.05
CA VAL A 855 14.40 18.63 11.94
C VAL A 855 13.13 17.89 12.31
N VAL A 856 12.46 17.26 11.34
CA VAL A 856 11.21 16.56 11.62
C VAL A 856 11.43 15.34 12.53
N ASN A 857 12.47 14.55 12.27
CA ASN A 857 12.80 13.37 13.06
C ASN A 857 13.39 13.74 14.44
N GLY A 858 14.24 14.76 14.49
CA GLY A 858 14.79 15.33 15.71
C GLY A 858 13.71 15.92 16.61
N GLY A 859 12.74 16.62 16.03
CA GLY A 859 11.67 17.27 16.78
C GLY A 859 10.69 16.30 17.44
N ILE A 860 10.25 15.24 16.74
CA ILE A 860 9.42 14.22 17.38
C ILE A 860 10.17 13.48 18.51
N SER A 861 11.48 13.28 18.34
CA SER A 861 12.34 12.63 19.33
C SER A 861 12.52 13.51 20.57
N ALA A 862 12.81 14.80 20.36
CA ALA A 862 12.93 15.79 21.42
C ALA A 862 11.60 15.96 22.16
N TRP A 863 10.48 16.05 21.45
CA TRP A 863 9.15 16.09 22.05
C TRP A 863 8.90 14.87 22.92
N THR A 864 9.24 13.68 22.45
CA THR A 864 9.00 12.43 23.19
C THR A 864 9.73 12.47 24.53
N LEU A 865 11.02 12.85 24.54
CA LEU A 865 11.78 12.95 25.78
C LEU A 865 11.23 14.07 26.69
N LEU A 866 10.95 15.26 26.15
CA LEU A 866 10.39 16.37 26.93
C LEU A 866 9.01 16.02 27.51
N ASN A 867 8.17 15.32 26.75
CA ASN A 867 6.89 14.81 27.19
C ASN A 867 7.05 13.84 28.37
N LEU A 868 8.05 12.95 28.34
CA LEU A 868 8.36 12.08 29.48
C LEU A 868 8.72 12.89 30.72
N TYR A 869 9.48 13.97 30.58
CA TYR A 869 9.81 14.83 31.71
C TYR A 869 8.57 15.52 32.27
N GLU A 870 7.70 16.09 31.43
CA GLU A 870 6.46 16.72 31.90
C GLU A 870 5.53 15.71 32.58
N ARG A 871 5.45 14.51 32.03
CA ARG A 871 4.61 13.44 32.56
C ARG A 871 5.19 12.81 33.82
N VAL A 872 6.50 12.59 33.86
CA VAL A 872 7.22 11.89 34.95
C VAL A 872 8.56 12.59 35.24
N PRO A 873 8.57 13.76 35.91
CA PRO A 873 9.81 14.52 36.15
C PRO A 873 10.88 13.77 36.93
N SER A 874 10.48 12.74 37.69
CA SER A 874 11.36 11.89 38.50
C SER A 874 12.02 10.74 37.74
N ALA A 875 11.68 10.51 36.46
CA ALA A 875 12.21 9.37 35.71
C ALA A 875 13.74 9.44 35.55
N TYR A 876 14.28 10.64 35.34
CA TYR A 876 15.71 10.89 35.10
C TYR A 876 16.20 12.10 35.90
N PRO A 877 16.39 11.96 37.22
CA PRO A 877 16.91 13.04 38.04
C PRO A 877 18.36 13.40 37.65
N ASP A 878 18.82 14.55 38.13
CA ASP A 878 20.22 14.97 38.03
C ASP A 878 21.18 13.88 38.53
N GLY A 879 22.15 13.50 37.69
CA GLY A 879 23.13 12.45 37.97
C GLY A 879 22.65 11.01 37.74
N SER A 880 21.54 10.82 37.03
CA SER A 880 21.04 9.49 36.65
C SER A 880 21.75 8.89 35.44
N LEU A 881 22.34 9.72 34.58
CA LEU A 881 23.19 9.33 33.46
C LEU A 881 24.67 9.53 33.81
N ASN A 882 25.54 9.04 32.92
CA ASN A 882 26.97 9.33 32.93
C ASN A 882 27.32 10.22 31.74
N ILE A 883 26.90 11.49 31.80
CA ILE A 883 27.15 12.52 30.78
C ILE A 883 27.91 13.71 31.40
N PRO A 884 28.51 14.59 30.58
CA PRO A 884 29.26 15.74 31.09
C PRO A 884 28.45 16.69 31.97
N GLU A 885 27.16 16.83 31.69
CA GLU A 885 26.26 17.74 32.39
C GLU A 885 25.76 17.20 33.73
N SER A 886 25.85 15.88 33.97
CA SER A 886 25.39 15.24 35.20
C SER A 886 25.99 15.89 36.47
N GLY A 887 25.13 16.24 37.41
CA GLY A 887 25.45 16.91 38.68
C GLY A 887 25.36 18.44 38.62
N ASN A 888 24.73 19.02 37.58
CA ASN A 888 24.59 20.47 37.41
C ASN A 888 23.35 21.06 38.09
N GLY A 889 22.48 20.23 38.68
CA GLY A 889 21.21 20.62 39.27
C GLY A 889 20.00 20.59 38.33
N VAL A 890 20.17 20.11 37.09
CA VAL A 890 19.14 19.93 36.06
C VAL A 890 18.93 18.43 35.81
N SER A 891 17.75 18.03 35.35
CA SER A 891 17.51 16.64 34.96
C SER A 891 18.41 16.25 33.79
N ASP A 892 19.08 15.10 33.89
CA ASP A 892 19.95 14.60 32.83
C ASP A 892 19.20 14.36 31.51
N LEU A 893 17.88 14.08 31.56
CA LEU A 893 17.04 14.02 30.36
C LEU A 893 16.90 15.40 29.71
N LEU A 894 16.70 16.46 30.50
CA LEU A 894 16.61 17.82 29.96
C LEU A 894 17.95 18.29 29.41
N ASP A 895 19.05 17.96 30.06
CA ASP A 895 20.40 18.26 29.55
C ASP A 895 20.64 17.58 28.19
N GLU A 896 20.22 16.34 28.03
CA GLU A 896 20.33 15.64 26.75
C GLU A 896 19.38 16.21 25.69
N ALA A 897 18.10 16.39 26.02
CA ALA A 897 17.12 16.94 25.08
C ALA A 897 17.48 18.37 24.62
N ARG A 898 18.10 19.18 25.48
CA ARG A 898 18.60 20.53 25.12
C ARG A 898 19.57 20.48 23.95
N TRP A 899 20.38 19.42 23.83
CA TRP A 899 21.35 19.27 22.75
C TRP A 899 20.68 19.24 21.37
N GLU A 900 19.54 18.56 21.26
CA GLU A 900 18.75 18.52 20.03
C GLU A 900 17.93 19.79 19.85
N VAL A 901 17.29 20.31 20.91
CA VAL A 901 16.53 21.58 20.84
C VAL A 901 17.41 22.73 20.35
N ASP A 902 18.66 22.84 20.83
CA ASP A 902 19.58 23.86 20.34
C ASP A 902 19.90 23.72 18.83
N PHE A 903 19.98 22.49 18.32
CA PHE A 903 20.11 22.24 16.88
C PHE A 903 18.84 22.66 16.13
N LEU A 904 17.65 22.25 16.59
CA LEU A 904 16.37 22.62 15.95
C LEU A 904 16.21 24.15 15.88
N LEU A 905 16.51 24.86 16.96
CA LEU A 905 16.48 26.33 17.01
C LEU A 905 17.48 26.97 16.04
N SER A 906 18.62 26.33 15.80
CA SER A 906 19.66 26.84 14.88
C SER A 906 19.29 26.73 13.41
N MET A 907 18.32 25.85 13.08
CA MET A 907 17.86 25.60 11.71
C MET A 907 16.86 26.64 11.21
N GLN A 908 16.47 27.60 12.05
CA GLN A 908 15.55 28.68 11.69
C GLN A 908 16.21 29.74 10.79
N VAL A 909 15.54 30.11 9.71
CA VAL A 909 15.99 31.13 8.77
C VAL A 909 16.14 32.48 9.49
N PRO A 910 17.30 33.16 9.38
CA PRO A 910 17.58 34.40 10.09
C PRO A 910 16.65 35.57 9.72
N GLU A 911 16.46 36.50 10.66
CA GLU A 911 15.76 37.77 10.41
C GLU A 911 16.36 38.54 9.22
N GLY A 912 15.47 39.16 8.42
CA GLY A 912 15.85 39.94 7.26
C GLY A 912 16.21 39.12 6.01
N GLN A 913 16.16 37.79 6.08
CA GLN A 913 16.31 36.89 4.94
C GLN A 913 14.97 36.51 4.30
N PRO A 914 14.94 36.07 3.03
CA PRO A 914 13.74 35.46 2.45
C PRO A 914 13.29 34.27 3.31
N GLN A 915 11.98 34.15 3.56
CA GLN A 915 11.41 33.12 4.43
C GLN A 915 11.89 33.19 5.89
N ALA A 916 12.30 34.36 6.39
CA ALA A 916 12.66 34.56 7.80
C ALA A 916 11.61 33.93 8.74
N GLY A 917 12.09 33.15 9.71
CA GLY A 917 11.24 32.39 10.64
C GLY A 917 10.91 30.96 10.21
N MET A 918 10.93 30.63 8.91
CA MET A 918 10.83 29.24 8.42
C MET A 918 12.04 28.41 8.88
N VAL A 919 11.93 27.08 8.83
CA VAL A 919 12.98 26.15 9.33
C VAL A 919 13.44 25.20 8.25
N HIS A 920 14.77 25.11 8.07
CA HIS A 920 15.43 24.17 7.17
C HIS A 920 15.11 22.71 7.52
N HIS A 921 14.76 21.90 6.53
CA HIS A 921 14.23 20.56 6.79
C HIS A 921 15.27 19.59 7.38
N LYS A 922 16.52 19.63 6.90
CA LYS A 922 17.59 18.72 7.34
C LYS A 922 18.99 19.23 7.05
N LEU A 923 19.99 18.56 7.62
CA LEU A 923 21.42 18.78 7.40
C LEU A 923 22.10 17.44 7.08
N HIS A 924 22.59 17.28 5.85
CA HIS A 924 23.21 16.04 5.39
C HIS A 924 24.30 16.29 4.32
N ASP A 925 25.15 15.29 4.11
CA ASP A 925 26.11 15.16 3.02
C ASP A 925 25.39 14.94 1.68
N LEU A 926 26.10 15.02 0.54
CA LEU A 926 25.50 14.71 -0.78
C LEU A 926 25.40 13.21 -1.07
N ARG A 927 26.16 12.38 -0.37
CA ARG A 927 26.23 10.93 -0.57
C ARG A 927 26.28 10.23 0.78
N TRP A 928 25.73 9.02 0.84
CA TRP A 928 25.89 8.16 2.00
C TRP A 928 27.36 7.84 2.26
N GLY A 929 27.80 8.00 3.51
CA GLY A 929 29.14 7.57 3.96
C GLY A 929 29.30 6.06 3.90
N ASP A 930 30.54 5.59 3.80
CA ASP A 930 30.89 4.17 3.73
C ASP A 930 30.46 3.42 5.01
N ILE A 931 30.29 2.09 4.93
CA ILE A 931 29.99 1.25 6.09
C ILE A 931 31.09 0.16 6.21
N PRO A 932 31.90 0.13 7.29
CA PRO A 932 31.90 1.06 8.43
C PRO A 932 32.72 2.33 8.20
N GLU A 933 32.31 3.43 8.86
CA GLU A 933 32.98 4.73 8.82
C GLU A 933 32.92 5.42 10.21
N LYS A 934 33.85 6.35 10.48
CA LYS A 934 33.86 7.20 11.68
C LYS A 934 33.39 8.60 11.28
N PRO A 935 32.70 9.35 12.15
CA PRO A 935 32.29 10.69 11.79
C PRO A 935 33.54 11.55 11.60
N PRO A 936 33.70 12.18 10.44
CA PRO A 936 34.86 12.99 10.12
C PRO A 936 34.85 14.28 10.95
N THR A 937 36.02 14.75 11.38
CA THR A 937 36.12 15.95 12.23
C THR A 937 35.85 17.24 11.47
N GLU A 938 36.41 17.37 10.26
CA GLU A 938 36.32 18.58 9.44
C GLU A 938 35.88 18.22 8.02
N TYR A 939 34.94 18.99 7.46
CA TYR A 939 34.49 18.93 6.08
C TYR A 939 34.69 20.28 5.39
N ASN A 940 34.85 20.26 4.06
CA ASN A 940 34.83 21.50 3.29
C ASN A 940 33.39 21.84 2.87
N ASN A 941 32.78 22.83 3.50
CA ASN A 941 31.39 23.23 3.26
C ASN A 941 31.24 24.29 2.13
N ASP A 942 32.26 24.54 1.31
CA ASP A 942 32.33 25.69 0.39
C ASP A 942 31.54 25.58 -0.95
N ASN A 943 30.63 24.62 -1.08
CA ASN A 943 29.79 24.38 -2.28
C ASN A 943 30.48 24.35 -3.64
N ASP A 944 31.78 24.08 -3.72
CA ASP A 944 32.47 24.27 -4.98
C ASP A 944 32.24 23.13 -6.00
N HIS A 945 31.60 22.04 -5.57
CA HIS A 945 31.34 20.79 -6.32
C HIS A 945 32.62 20.20 -6.95
N GLN A 946 33.82 20.52 -6.45
CA GLN A 946 35.09 20.13 -7.08
C GLN A 946 35.58 18.74 -6.61
N SER A 947 34.99 18.16 -5.57
CA SER A 947 35.35 16.83 -5.03
C SER A 947 34.11 15.96 -4.88
N SER A 948 34.22 14.66 -5.15
CA SER A 948 33.16 13.67 -4.89
C SER A 948 32.94 13.38 -3.39
N TYR A 949 33.73 14.02 -2.51
CA TYR A 949 33.68 13.93 -1.05
C TYR A 949 33.63 15.35 -0.44
N SER A 950 32.68 16.19 -0.86
CA SER A 950 32.61 17.61 -0.46
C SER A 950 31.30 17.95 0.28
N GLY A 951 31.45 18.55 1.47
CA GLY A 951 30.47 19.40 2.15
C GLY A 951 29.25 18.74 2.81
N ARG A 952 28.83 19.32 3.94
CA ARG A 952 27.49 19.12 4.50
C ARG A 952 26.64 20.35 4.22
N TYR A 953 25.34 20.15 4.02
CA TYR A 953 24.44 21.20 3.55
C TYR A 953 23.17 21.22 4.37
N VAL A 954 22.65 22.41 4.66
CA VAL A 954 21.26 22.54 5.08
C VAL A 954 20.35 22.54 3.85
N TYR A 955 19.29 21.76 3.92
CA TYR A 955 18.33 21.63 2.84
C TYR A 955 17.18 22.62 3.02
N PRO A 956 16.44 22.94 1.96
CA PRO A 956 15.45 24.01 1.93
C PRO A 956 14.43 23.96 3.09
N PRO A 957 13.91 25.12 3.53
CA PRO A 957 12.86 25.15 4.53
C PRO A 957 11.57 24.48 4.06
N SER A 958 10.90 23.77 4.97
CA SER A 958 9.58 23.15 4.73
C SER A 958 8.58 23.61 5.79
N THR A 959 7.30 23.65 5.43
CA THR A 959 6.21 23.99 6.34
C THR A 959 6.12 23.02 7.51
N THR A 960 6.23 21.71 7.26
CA THR A 960 6.20 20.66 8.30
C THR A 960 7.33 20.83 9.32
N ALA A 961 8.59 20.93 8.87
CA ALA A 961 9.73 21.23 9.75
C ALA A 961 9.58 22.54 10.55
N THR A 962 8.90 23.54 9.99
CA THR A 962 8.69 24.85 10.63
C THR A 962 7.69 24.73 11.79
N TYR A 963 6.53 24.13 11.56
CA TYR A 963 5.57 23.87 12.65
C TYR A 963 6.12 22.88 13.68
N ASN A 964 6.81 21.82 13.24
CA ASN A 964 7.45 20.85 14.12
C ASN A 964 8.43 21.54 15.12
N MET A 965 9.34 22.38 14.62
CA MET A 965 10.24 23.15 15.49
C MET A 965 9.46 24.11 16.39
N ALA A 966 8.40 24.76 15.87
CA ALA A 966 7.55 25.64 16.67
C ALA A 966 6.92 24.90 17.87
N ALA A 967 6.44 23.68 17.65
CA ALA A 967 5.85 22.84 18.68
C ALA A 967 6.86 22.50 19.79
N VAL A 968 8.03 22.00 19.40
CA VAL A 968 9.10 21.62 20.34
C VAL A 968 9.65 22.85 21.09
N ALA A 969 9.82 23.98 20.41
CA ALA A 969 10.28 25.22 21.03
C ALA A 969 9.24 25.79 22.02
N ALA A 970 7.94 25.67 21.73
CA ALA A 970 6.90 26.03 22.68
C ALA A 970 6.91 25.13 23.93
N GLN A 971 7.11 23.83 23.76
CA GLN A 971 7.30 22.89 24.88
C GLN A 971 8.57 23.18 25.69
N CYS A 972 9.70 23.43 25.02
CA CYS A 972 10.93 23.88 25.65
C CYS A 972 10.67 25.11 26.54
N ALA A 973 9.98 26.12 26.01
CA ALA A 973 9.77 27.37 26.72
C ALA A 973 9.06 27.19 28.08
N ARG A 974 8.00 26.37 28.13
CA ARG A 974 7.28 26.14 29.39
C ARG A 974 8.07 25.26 30.38
N ILE A 975 8.83 24.28 29.90
CA ILE A 975 9.62 23.37 30.75
C ILE A 975 10.79 24.11 31.40
N TRP A 976 11.51 24.93 30.62
CA TRP A 976 12.70 25.63 31.10
C TRP A 976 12.40 26.88 31.93
N GLN A 977 11.14 27.32 31.97
CA GLN A 977 10.72 28.42 32.83
C GLN A 977 11.01 28.12 34.30
N GLY A 978 11.74 29.03 34.97
CA GLY A 978 12.20 28.85 36.35
C GLY A 978 13.44 27.97 36.52
N ILE A 979 13.92 27.32 35.46
CA ILE A 979 15.20 26.60 35.41
C ILE A 979 16.27 27.48 34.73
N ASP A 980 15.98 27.95 33.53
CA ASP A 980 16.81 28.86 32.72
C ASP A 980 15.87 29.82 31.95
N ASP A 981 15.48 30.91 32.62
CA ASP A 981 14.47 31.85 32.09
C ASP A 981 14.89 32.51 30.76
N ASP A 982 16.19 32.76 30.57
CA ASP A 982 16.72 33.33 29.33
C ASP A 982 16.59 32.32 28.17
N TYR A 983 16.82 31.03 28.45
CA TYR A 983 16.62 29.97 27.47
C TYR A 983 15.14 29.74 27.15
N ALA A 984 14.28 29.77 28.17
CA ALA A 984 12.84 29.68 28.01
C ALA A 984 12.29 30.81 27.11
N GLU A 985 12.75 32.05 27.31
CA GLU A 985 12.38 33.20 26.47
C GLU A 985 12.89 33.02 25.03
N ARG A 986 14.11 32.51 24.84
CA ARG A 986 14.64 32.19 23.50
C ARG A 986 13.78 31.15 22.78
N CYS A 987 13.42 30.07 23.47
CA CYS A 987 12.54 29.02 22.95
C CYS A 987 11.17 29.59 22.55
N LEU A 988 10.52 30.39 23.40
CA LEU A 988 9.21 30.96 23.10
C LEU A 988 9.25 31.89 21.89
N ASN A 989 10.25 32.78 21.83
CA ASN A 989 10.40 33.70 20.71
C ASN A 989 10.64 32.98 19.39
N ALA A 990 11.40 31.88 19.39
CA ALA A 990 11.61 31.06 18.20
C ALA A 990 10.33 30.34 17.78
N ALA A 991 9.56 29.81 18.74
CA ALA A 991 8.31 29.11 18.50
C ALA A 991 7.26 30.00 17.82
N VAL A 992 7.00 31.18 18.38
CA VAL A 992 6.05 32.14 17.82
C VAL A 992 6.49 32.57 16.41
N ARG A 993 7.77 32.91 16.23
CA ARG A 993 8.30 33.31 14.92
C ARG A 993 8.17 32.20 13.87
N ALA A 994 8.35 30.94 14.26
CA ALA A 994 8.19 29.81 13.34
C ALA A 994 6.74 29.59 12.96
N PHE A 995 5.83 29.59 13.95
CA PHE A 995 4.40 29.43 13.70
C PHE A 995 3.86 30.53 12.77
N ASP A 996 4.16 31.80 13.09
CA ASP A 996 3.77 32.95 12.27
C ASP A 996 4.34 32.84 10.85
N ALA A 997 5.62 32.48 10.71
CA ALA A 997 6.24 32.32 9.40
C ALA A 997 5.61 31.19 8.57
N ALA A 998 5.24 30.07 9.19
CA ALA A 998 4.58 28.96 8.50
C ALA A 998 3.17 29.35 8.02
N ASP A 999 2.43 30.17 8.78
CA ASP A 999 1.12 30.70 8.39
C ASP A 999 1.20 31.78 7.30
N GLU A 1000 2.28 32.56 7.27
CA GLU A 1000 2.47 33.66 6.31
C GLU A 1000 3.09 33.22 4.97
N ASN A 1001 3.85 32.13 4.94
CA ASN A 1001 4.51 31.63 3.73
C ASN A 1001 3.64 30.59 2.99
N PRO A 1002 3.74 30.48 1.66
CA PRO A 1002 3.14 29.38 0.92
C PRO A 1002 3.63 28.02 1.44
N ILE A 1003 2.74 27.01 1.41
CA ILE A 1003 3.09 25.64 1.80
C ILE A 1003 4.29 25.15 0.99
N ALA A 1004 5.34 24.73 1.69
CA ALA A 1004 6.56 24.17 1.15
C ALA A 1004 6.74 22.75 1.70
N LEU A 1005 6.64 21.73 0.84
CA LEU A 1005 6.74 20.33 1.23
C LEU A 1005 8.17 19.81 1.05
N ALA A 1006 8.60 18.93 1.95
CA ALA A 1006 9.80 18.12 1.74
C ALA A 1006 9.44 16.93 0.84
N GLY A 1007 10.34 16.52 -0.07
CA GLY A 1007 10.03 15.41 -0.98
C GLY A 1007 11.11 15.08 -2.01
N ASN A 1008 12.00 16.02 -2.34
CA ASN A 1008 13.01 15.80 -3.37
C ASN A 1008 14.37 16.28 -2.90
N THR A 1009 15.06 15.47 -2.10
CA THR A 1009 16.42 15.81 -1.69
C THR A 1009 17.39 15.61 -2.87
N PRO A 1010 18.19 16.63 -3.24
CA PRO A 1010 19.31 16.46 -4.15
C PRO A 1010 20.39 15.54 -3.55
N GLY A 1011 20.84 14.53 -4.30
CA GLY A 1011 22.02 13.74 -3.97
C GLY A 1011 21.78 12.23 -3.88
N GLU A 1012 22.85 11.47 -3.62
CA GLU A 1012 22.85 10.02 -3.36
C GLU A 1012 22.96 9.75 -1.84
N GLY A 1013 22.45 10.64 -0.97
CA GLY A 1013 22.66 10.59 0.47
C GLY A 1013 21.52 11.20 1.31
N GLY A 1014 21.23 10.57 2.45
CA GLY A 1014 20.26 11.01 3.47
C GLY A 1014 18.80 10.67 3.15
N GLY A 1015 18.03 10.24 4.15
CA GLY A 1015 16.60 9.97 4.04
C GLY A 1015 15.77 11.23 3.78
N ASN A 1016 14.63 11.13 3.08
CA ASN A 1016 13.81 12.29 2.75
C ASN A 1016 12.99 12.81 3.94
N TYR A 1017 12.47 11.91 4.80
CA TYR A 1017 11.49 12.23 5.83
C TYR A 1017 10.39 13.18 5.31
N ASP A 1018 9.90 12.88 4.12
CA ASP A 1018 8.88 13.67 3.46
C ASP A 1018 7.54 13.61 4.19
N ASP A 1019 6.84 14.72 4.14
CA ASP A 1019 5.48 14.84 4.63
C ASP A 1019 4.72 15.83 3.74
N VAL A 1020 3.54 15.39 3.30
CA VAL A 1020 2.64 16.10 2.39
C VAL A 1020 1.40 16.65 3.10
N ARG A 1021 1.25 16.48 4.41
CA ARG A 1021 0.05 16.83 5.19
C ARG A 1021 0.32 17.83 6.32
N PRO A 1022 0.78 19.07 6.05
CA PRO A 1022 1.20 20.04 7.07
C PRO A 1022 0.16 20.48 8.13
N GLN A 1023 -1.09 20.01 8.04
CA GLN A 1023 -2.18 20.37 8.94
C GLN A 1023 -2.07 19.70 10.31
N ASP A 1024 -1.46 18.52 10.38
CA ASP A 1024 -1.24 17.82 11.64
C ASP A 1024 -0.10 18.46 12.44
N GLU A 1025 1.00 18.91 11.81
CA GLU A 1025 2.00 19.72 12.50
C GLU A 1025 1.44 21.09 12.88
N LYS A 1026 0.60 21.71 12.03
CA LYS A 1026 -0.07 22.95 12.41
C LYS A 1026 -0.90 22.76 13.68
N TYR A 1027 -1.66 21.68 13.75
CA TYR A 1027 -2.42 21.32 14.95
C TYR A 1027 -1.52 21.12 16.16
N TRP A 1028 -0.44 20.33 16.01
CA TRP A 1028 0.51 20.07 17.09
C TRP A 1028 1.19 21.35 17.58
N ALA A 1029 1.73 22.17 16.68
CA ALA A 1029 2.38 23.43 17.02
C ALA A 1029 1.42 24.40 17.72
N ALA A 1030 0.18 24.50 17.22
CA ALA A 1030 -0.85 25.32 17.84
C ALA A 1030 -1.23 24.78 19.23
N ALA A 1031 -1.34 23.47 19.41
CA ALA A 1031 -1.58 22.85 20.71
C ALA A 1031 -0.47 23.17 21.71
N GLU A 1032 0.80 23.03 21.33
CA GLU A 1032 1.93 23.33 22.20
C GLU A 1032 2.00 24.83 22.56
N LEU A 1033 1.78 25.72 21.59
CA LEU A 1033 1.74 27.17 21.82
C LEU A 1033 0.55 27.57 22.68
N PHE A 1034 -0.61 26.96 22.49
CA PHE A 1034 -1.78 27.17 23.33
C PHE A 1034 -1.52 26.74 24.77
N VAL A 1035 -0.94 25.55 24.98
CA VAL A 1035 -0.56 25.05 26.30
C VAL A 1035 0.44 25.99 26.99
N THR A 1036 1.44 26.47 26.24
CA THR A 1036 2.50 27.32 26.79
C THR A 1036 2.05 28.76 27.07
N THR A 1037 1.17 29.34 26.26
CA THR A 1037 0.83 30.78 26.31
C THR A 1037 -0.56 31.07 26.85
N GLY A 1038 -1.50 30.14 26.71
CA GLY A 1038 -2.94 30.37 26.92
C GLY A 1038 -3.57 31.32 25.91
N ASP A 1039 -2.88 31.70 24.83
CA ASP A 1039 -3.42 32.60 23.81
C ASP A 1039 -4.46 31.89 22.95
N THR A 1040 -5.68 32.43 22.91
CA THR A 1040 -6.81 31.86 22.17
C THR A 1040 -6.59 31.86 20.67
N HIS A 1041 -5.66 32.66 20.14
CA HIS A 1041 -5.28 32.58 18.72
C HIS A 1041 -4.85 31.17 18.31
N TYR A 1042 -4.10 30.46 19.17
CA TYR A 1042 -3.66 29.10 18.87
C TYR A 1042 -4.77 28.06 19.06
N LEU A 1043 -5.72 28.31 19.97
CA LEU A 1043 -6.95 27.52 20.04
C LEU A 1043 -7.78 27.65 18.76
N GLU A 1044 -7.91 28.87 18.21
CA GLU A 1044 -8.58 29.10 16.93
C GLU A 1044 -7.82 28.39 15.78
N ALA A 1045 -6.49 28.41 15.80
CA ALA A 1045 -5.67 27.68 14.83
C ALA A 1045 -5.87 26.15 14.93
N MET A 1046 -5.94 25.58 16.14
CA MET A 1046 -6.30 24.17 16.33
C MET A 1046 -7.70 23.87 15.79
N GLN A 1047 -8.68 24.74 16.05
CA GLN A 1047 -10.06 24.57 15.57
C GLN A 1047 -10.19 24.67 14.05
N SER A 1048 -9.21 25.26 13.38
CA SER A 1048 -9.16 25.33 11.91
C SER A 1048 -8.72 24.01 11.25
N THR A 1049 -8.26 23.03 12.03
CA THR A 1049 -7.82 21.71 11.54
C THR A 1049 -8.81 20.62 11.99
N PRO A 1050 -8.86 19.45 11.31
CA PRO A 1050 -9.79 18.38 11.66
C PRO A 1050 -9.43 17.65 12.97
N TYR A 1051 -8.19 17.79 13.45
CA TYR A 1051 -7.61 16.96 14.53
C TYR A 1051 -8.08 17.33 15.94
N LEU A 1052 -8.87 18.40 16.09
CA LEU A 1052 -9.59 18.65 17.33
C LEU A 1052 -10.73 17.64 17.54
N ALA A 1053 -11.31 17.14 16.43
CA ALA A 1053 -12.43 16.22 16.42
C ALA A 1053 -12.05 14.80 15.97
N GLN A 1054 -10.76 14.53 15.72
CA GLN A 1054 -10.25 13.23 15.28
C GLN A 1054 -8.88 12.96 15.92
N PHE A 1055 -8.71 11.80 16.55
CA PHE A 1055 -7.44 11.41 17.17
C PHE A 1055 -6.43 10.98 16.11
N GLY A 1056 -5.71 11.97 15.57
CA GLY A 1056 -4.67 11.78 14.56
C GLY A 1056 -5.13 11.03 13.30
N ALA A 1057 -4.23 10.86 12.34
CA ALA A 1057 -4.40 9.86 11.29
C ALA A 1057 -3.60 8.63 11.76
N LEU A 1058 -4.27 7.53 12.10
CA LEU A 1058 -3.64 6.28 12.54
C LEU A 1058 -2.97 5.55 11.36
N TYR A 1059 -2.02 6.21 10.72
CA TYR A 1059 -1.36 5.73 9.51
C TYR A 1059 -0.47 4.52 9.81
N ASN A 1060 -0.59 3.46 9.01
CA ASN A 1060 0.18 2.22 9.17
C ASN A 1060 0.17 1.65 10.61
N ASP A 1061 -0.96 1.77 11.32
CA ASP A 1061 -1.14 1.41 12.73
C ASP A 1061 -0.37 2.25 13.76
N GLY A 1062 0.44 3.23 13.33
CA GLY A 1062 1.18 4.13 14.21
C GLY A 1062 0.32 5.25 14.77
N ALA A 1063 0.34 5.40 16.09
CA ALA A 1063 -0.27 6.54 16.76
C ALA A 1063 0.45 7.87 16.48
N MET A 1064 1.76 7.81 16.24
CA MET A 1064 2.61 8.96 15.97
C MET A 1064 3.83 8.53 15.16
N THR A 1065 4.14 9.27 14.09
CA THR A 1065 5.31 9.07 13.22
C THR A 1065 5.90 10.44 12.85
N TRP A 1066 6.97 10.47 12.04
CA TRP A 1066 7.50 11.75 11.53
C TRP A 1066 6.55 12.46 10.57
N GLY A 1067 5.60 11.75 9.97
CA GLY A 1067 4.59 12.31 9.05
C GLY A 1067 3.15 12.22 9.57
N ASP A 1068 2.97 11.88 10.85
CA ASP A 1068 1.69 11.88 11.57
C ASP A 1068 1.91 12.37 13.01
N THR A 1069 1.73 13.66 13.25
CA THR A 1069 2.13 14.37 14.47
C THR A 1069 0.96 14.88 15.30
N ALA A 1070 -0.28 14.81 14.79
CA ALA A 1070 -1.45 15.35 15.49
C ALA A 1070 -1.64 14.78 16.90
N ALA A 1071 -1.38 13.48 17.11
CA ALA A 1071 -1.51 12.85 18.43
C ALA A 1071 -0.62 13.52 19.48
N LEU A 1072 0.56 14.03 19.10
CA LEU A 1072 1.50 14.73 20.01
C LEU A 1072 0.81 15.95 20.64
N GLY A 1073 0.10 16.74 19.83
CA GLY A 1073 -0.67 17.89 20.30
C GLY A 1073 -1.82 17.51 21.25
N THR A 1074 -2.57 16.46 20.92
CA THR A 1074 -3.67 15.97 21.77
C THR A 1074 -3.14 15.50 23.12
N LEU A 1075 -2.03 14.76 23.15
CA LEU A 1075 -1.42 14.27 24.39
C LEU A 1075 -0.94 15.42 25.29
N SER A 1076 -0.34 16.46 24.71
CA SER A 1076 0.06 17.66 25.46
C SER A 1076 -1.16 18.41 26.03
N ILE A 1077 -2.24 18.57 25.26
CA ILE A 1077 -3.48 19.18 25.78
C ILE A 1077 -4.04 18.37 26.95
N LEU A 1078 -4.12 17.04 26.82
CA LEU A 1078 -4.66 16.18 27.86
C LEU A 1078 -3.78 16.17 29.12
N LEU A 1079 -2.46 16.22 28.98
CA LEU A 1079 -1.53 16.31 30.11
C LEU A 1079 -1.72 17.62 30.90
N HIS A 1080 -2.02 18.71 30.20
CA HIS A 1080 -2.16 20.05 30.78
C HIS A 1080 -3.61 20.53 30.93
N ALA A 1081 -4.59 19.66 30.73
CA ALA A 1081 -6.02 20.02 30.67
C ALA A 1081 -6.50 20.81 31.90
N ALA A 1082 -5.96 20.51 33.08
CA ALA A 1082 -6.31 21.19 34.33
C ALA A 1082 -5.92 22.69 34.38
N SER A 1083 -5.03 23.14 33.48
CA SER A 1083 -4.57 24.53 33.39
C SER A 1083 -5.16 25.32 32.20
N LEU A 1084 -6.01 24.71 31.37
CA LEU A 1084 -6.52 25.30 30.13
C LEU A 1084 -7.98 25.80 30.27
N ASP A 1085 -8.18 26.90 30.98
CA ASP A 1085 -9.51 27.47 31.24
C ASP A 1085 -10.31 27.87 29.97
N ALA A 1086 -9.60 28.14 28.86
CA ALA A 1086 -10.21 28.56 27.60
C ALA A 1086 -10.71 27.39 26.74
N LEU A 1087 -10.33 26.15 27.07
CA LEU A 1087 -10.80 24.95 26.39
C LEU A 1087 -12.04 24.42 27.11
N ASP A 1088 -13.14 24.24 26.39
CA ASP A 1088 -14.39 23.81 27.01
C ASP A 1088 -14.36 22.32 27.41
N ALA A 1089 -15.19 21.97 28.39
CA ALA A 1089 -15.22 20.62 28.96
C ALA A 1089 -15.73 19.55 27.98
N GLU A 1090 -16.52 19.93 26.97
CA GLU A 1090 -17.04 19.00 25.97
C GLU A 1090 -15.94 18.60 24.99
N THR A 1091 -15.13 19.56 24.53
CA THR A 1091 -13.94 19.31 23.72
C THR A 1091 -12.94 18.41 24.45
N LEU A 1092 -12.64 18.72 25.73
CA LEU A 1092 -11.75 17.87 26.54
C LEU A 1092 -12.28 16.44 26.72
N THR A 1093 -13.59 16.30 26.97
CA THR A 1093 -14.23 14.98 27.09
C THR A 1093 -14.11 14.21 25.77
N THR A 1094 -14.33 14.89 24.64
CA THR A 1094 -14.22 14.29 23.30
C THR A 1094 -12.80 13.77 23.05
N MET A 1095 -11.77 14.57 23.34
CA MET A 1095 -10.38 14.15 23.21
C MET A 1095 -10.05 12.92 24.07
N GLN A 1096 -10.54 12.89 25.31
CA GLN A 1096 -10.36 11.75 26.21
C GLN A 1096 -11.05 10.49 25.67
N GLU A 1097 -12.29 10.60 25.22
CA GLU A 1097 -13.05 9.49 24.65
C GLU A 1097 -12.36 8.92 23.41
N GLN A 1098 -11.79 9.78 22.56
CA GLN A 1098 -11.06 9.35 21.38
C GLN A 1098 -9.74 8.65 21.71
N LEU A 1099 -8.95 9.20 22.63
CA LEU A 1099 -7.73 8.54 23.15
C LEU A 1099 -8.06 7.14 23.68
N ILE A 1100 -9.12 7.04 24.50
CA ILE A 1100 -9.58 5.77 25.08
C ILE A 1100 -10.03 4.81 23.98
N SER A 1101 -10.76 5.29 22.98
CA SER A 1101 -11.21 4.46 21.86
C SER A 1101 -10.05 3.85 21.09
N VAL A 1102 -8.99 4.62 20.83
CA VAL A 1102 -7.78 4.11 20.16
C VAL A 1102 -7.04 3.11 21.06
N ALA A 1103 -6.92 3.40 22.36
CA ALA A 1103 -6.30 2.49 23.31
C ALA A 1103 -7.05 1.16 23.46
N ASP A 1104 -8.39 1.18 23.46
CA ASP A 1104 -9.22 -0.03 23.49
C ASP A 1104 -9.02 -0.88 22.22
N ASP A 1105 -8.85 -0.25 21.05
CA ASP A 1105 -8.51 -0.96 19.82
C ASP A 1105 -7.12 -1.61 19.90
N TYR A 1106 -6.12 -0.92 20.47
CA TYR A 1106 -4.80 -1.52 20.72
C TYR A 1106 -4.85 -2.72 21.68
N LEU A 1107 -5.67 -2.66 22.74
CA LEU A 1107 -5.89 -3.82 23.61
C LEU A 1107 -6.58 -4.98 22.88
N ALA A 1108 -7.54 -4.68 21.99
CA ALA A 1108 -8.17 -5.69 21.16
C ALA A 1108 -7.16 -6.37 20.21
N ARG A 1109 -6.23 -5.61 19.65
CA ARG A 1109 -5.13 -6.12 18.81
C ARG A 1109 -4.20 -7.04 19.60
N ILE A 1110 -3.72 -6.59 20.77
CA ILE A 1110 -2.90 -7.39 21.69
C ILE A 1110 -3.60 -8.72 22.03
N ALA A 1111 -4.92 -8.72 22.20
CA ALA A 1111 -5.67 -9.93 22.50
C ALA A 1111 -5.81 -10.88 21.30
N SER A 1112 -5.75 -10.36 20.07
CA SER A 1112 -5.96 -11.13 18.82
C SER A 1112 -4.69 -11.59 18.12
N GLU A 1113 -3.57 -10.89 18.31
CA GLU A 1113 -2.28 -11.20 17.68
C GLU A 1113 -1.51 -12.22 18.51
N GLY A 1114 -0.85 -13.18 17.84
CA GLY A 1114 -0.24 -14.33 18.50
C GLY A 1114 0.88 -13.97 19.48
N TYR A 1115 1.70 -12.98 19.12
CA TYR A 1115 2.76 -12.43 19.96
C TYR A 1115 2.32 -11.17 20.72
N ARG A 1116 1.01 -10.92 20.81
CA ARG A 1116 0.35 -9.95 21.70
C ARG A 1116 0.93 -8.53 21.60
N LEU A 1117 0.93 -7.97 20.39
CA LEU A 1117 1.44 -6.62 20.07
C LEU A 1117 0.30 -5.62 19.74
N PRO A 1118 0.42 -4.31 20.05
CA PRO A 1118 -0.61 -3.32 19.73
C PRO A 1118 -0.51 -2.79 18.28
N MET A 1119 -0.20 -3.65 17.31
CA MET A 1119 -0.13 -3.31 15.88
C MET A 1119 -0.39 -4.55 15.01
N ARG A 1120 -0.67 -4.38 13.72
CA ARG A 1120 -0.83 -5.46 12.73
C ARG A 1120 0.09 -5.29 11.53
N ASN A 1121 0.46 -4.06 11.20
CA ASN A 1121 1.31 -3.72 10.07
C ASN A 1121 2.79 -3.66 10.47
N TYR A 1122 3.64 -4.45 9.81
CA TYR A 1122 5.08 -4.48 10.02
C TYR A 1122 5.79 -3.59 9.01
N VAL A 1123 5.73 -2.27 9.21
CA VAL A 1123 6.41 -1.32 8.32
C VAL A 1123 7.90 -1.18 8.65
N TRP A 1124 8.67 -0.49 7.79
CA TRP A 1124 10.04 -0.10 8.14
C TRP A 1124 10.05 0.69 9.46
N GLY A 1125 10.69 0.12 10.49
CA GLY A 1125 10.67 0.68 11.85
C GLY A 1125 9.51 0.20 12.72
N SER A 1126 8.94 -0.98 12.44
CA SER A 1126 7.78 -1.54 13.13
C SER A 1126 7.91 -1.58 14.66
N ASN A 1127 9.11 -1.80 15.19
CA ASN A 1127 9.33 -1.79 16.65
C ASN A 1127 9.05 -0.42 17.27
N SER A 1128 9.31 0.66 16.53
CA SER A 1128 8.94 2.02 16.96
C SER A 1128 7.44 2.22 16.97
N VAL A 1129 6.71 1.69 15.97
CA VAL A 1129 5.24 1.73 15.95
C VAL A 1129 4.66 1.10 17.21
N ALA A 1130 5.14 -0.09 17.58
CA ALA A 1130 4.73 -0.75 18.81
C ALA A 1130 4.99 0.11 20.06
N LEU A 1131 6.21 0.66 20.19
CA LEU A 1131 6.60 1.48 21.34
C LEU A 1131 5.79 2.79 21.43
N ASN A 1132 5.51 3.44 20.30
CA ASN A 1132 4.68 4.64 20.25
C ASN A 1132 3.21 4.34 20.63
N ASN A 1133 2.67 3.20 20.19
CA ASN A 1133 1.33 2.78 20.60
C ASN A 1133 1.26 2.46 22.10
N ALA A 1134 2.37 2.01 22.71
CA ALA A 1134 2.46 1.85 24.16
C ALA A 1134 2.41 3.19 24.91
N ILE A 1135 2.86 4.30 24.32
CA ILE A 1135 2.67 5.64 24.91
C ILE A 1135 1.19 6.00 24.97
N ILE A 1136 0.41 5.68 23.93
CA ILE A 1136 -1.06 5.90 23.92
C ILE A 1136 -1.75 5.10 25.04
N LEU A 1137 -1.38 3.83 25.18
CA LEU A 1137 -1.87 2.97 26.26
C LEU A 1137 -1.52 3.56 27.64
N ALA A 1138 -0.30 4.08 27.82
CA ALA A 1138 0.10 4.73 29.07
C ALA A 1138 -0.77 5.97 29.37
N TYR A 1139 -1.04 6.83 28.38
CA TYR A 1139 -1.94 7.97 28.57
C TYR A 1139 -3.38 7.54 28.85
N ALA A 1140 -3.88 6.47 28.21
CA ALA A 1140 -5.21 5.93 28.52
C ALA A 1140 -5.29 5.41 29.97
N TYR A 1141 -4.22 4.76 30.47
CA TYR A 1141 -4.11 4.41 31.89
C TYR A 1141 -4.17 5.66 32.76
N ASP A 1142 -3.47 6.74 32.40
CA ASP A 1142 -3.44 7.97 33.20
C ASP A 1142 -4.80 8.65 33.29
N GLN A 1143 -5.60 8.60 32.22
CA GLN A 1143 -6.94 9.18 32.20
C GLN A 1143 -7.96 8.33 32.96
N THR A 1144 -7.77 7.01 33.02
CA THR A 1144 -8.82 6.07 33.48
C THR A 1144 -8.51 5.34 34.79
N GLY A 1145 -7.23 5.14 35.10
CA GLY A 1145 -6.74 4.22 36.13
C GLY A 1145 -6.95 2.74 35.80
N ASP A 1146 -7.32 2.39 34.56
CA ASP A 1146 -7.59 1.01 34.16
C ASP A 1146 -6.28 0.25 33.87
N LEU A 1147 -5.94 -0.68 34.77
CA LEU A 1147 -4.72 -1.48 34.70
C LEU A 1147 -4.58 -2.32 33.43
N ARG A 1148 -5.66 -2.54 32.66
CA ARG A 1148 -5.57 -3.22 31.35
C ARG A 1148 -4.62 -2.48 30.40
N TYR A 1149 -4.69 -1.15 30.38
CA TYR A 1149 -3.81 -0.35 29.53
C TYR A 1149 -2.36 -0.47 29.96
N LEU A 1150 -2.07 -0.39 31.25
CA LEU A 1150 -0.72 -0.61 31.79
C LEU A 1150 -0.20 -2.02 31.46
N GLY A 1151 -1.07 -3.04 31.50
CA GLY A 1151 -0.77 -4.38 31.02
C GLY A 1151 -0.34 -4.38 29.55
N GLY A 1152 -1.07 -3.68 28.68
CA GLY A 1152 -0.70 -3.53 27.27
C GLY A 1152 0.66 -2.86 27.04
N VAL A 1153 1.02 -1.87 27.86
CA VAL A 1153 2.37 -1.26 27.85
C VAL A 1153 3.44 -2.31 28.17
N THR A 1154 3.23 -3.12 29.21
CA THR A 1154 4.19 -4.16 29.60
C THR A 1154 4.29 -5.29 28.56
N GLU A 1155 3.16 -5.71 27.97
CA GLU A 1155 3.15 -6.75 26.95
C GLU A 1155 3.87 -6.32 25.67
N THR A 1156 3.80 -5.03 25.33
CA THR A 1156 4.59 -4.45 24.23
C THR A 1156 6.09 -4.58 24.50
N MET A 1157 6.54 -4.26 25.71
CA MET A 1157 7.94 -4.44 26.11
C MET A 1157 8.37 -5.91 26.08
N ASP A 1158 7.46 -6.83 26.44
CA ASP A 1158 7.76 -8.26 26.36
C ASP A 1158 8.10 -8.69 24.93
N TYR A 1159 7.35 -8.22 23.94
CA TYR A 1159 7.62 -8.47 22.53
C TYR A 1159 9.00 -7.93 22.11
N ILE A 1160 9.27 -6.66 22.43
CA ILE A 1160 10.54 -5.99 22.09
C ILE A 1160 11.75 -6.72 22.68
N LEU A 1161 11.59 -7.28 23.89
CA LEU A 1161 12.65 -7.91 24.65
C LEU A 1161 12.70 -9.45 24.53
N GLY A 1162 11.97 -10.02 23.58
CA GLY A 1162 12.17 -11.41 23.15
C GLY A 1162 10.96 -12.31 23.13
N ARG A 1163 9.76 -11.83 23.49
CA ARG A 1163 8.47 -12.56 23.32
C ARG A 1163 7.94 -12.39 21.89
N ASN A 1164 8.76 -12.72 20.92
CA ASN A 1164 8.48 -12.63 19.48
C ASN A 1164 8.84 -13.94 18.75
N THR A 1165 8.61 -13.97 17.44
CA THR A 1165 8.86 -15.10 16.51
C THR A 1165 10.26 -15.68 16.61
N PHE A 1166 11.26 -14.86 16.92
CA PHE A 1166 12.67 -15.25 16.93
C PHE A 1166 13.16 -15.68 18.31
N ALA A 1167 12.34 -15.54 19.36
CA ALA A 1167 12.79 -15.58 20.75
C ALA A 1167 14.06 -14.73 20.93
N PHE A 1168 14.01 -13.47 20.48
CA PHE A 1168 15.18 -12.61 20.28
C PHE A 1168 14.89 -11.18 20.75
N SER A 1169 15.75 -10.59 21.57
CA SER A 1169 15.61 -9.19 21.96
C SER A 1169 16.05 -8.27 20.82
N PHE A 1170 15.17 -7.37 20.38
CA PHE A 1170 15.51 -6.34 19.40
C PHE A 1170 16.34 -5.19 20.00
N VAL A 1171 16.73 -5.29 21.28
CA VAL A 1171 17.52 -4.28 21.98
C VAL A 1171 18.93 -4.78 22.25
N THR A 1172 19.92 -4.04 21.77
CA THR A 1172 21.34 -4.37 21.94
C THR A 1172 21.73 -4.40 23.42
N GLY A 1173 22.61 -5.32 23.80
CA GLY A 1173 23.07 -5.49 25.19
C GLY A 1173 22.05 -6.10 26.17
N TYR A 1174 20.79 -6.24 25.77
CA TYR A 1174 19.70 -6.76 26.58
C TYR A 1174 19.18 -8.08 26.01
N GLY A 1175 19.16 -9.15 26.81
CA GLY A 1175 18.70 -10.49 26.42
C GLY A 1175 19.84 -11.50 26.21
N THR A 1176 19.51 -12.78 26.25
CA THR A 1176 20.47 -13.86 25.95
C THR A 1176 20.76 -13.87 24.45
N GLU A 1177 19.69 -13.96 23.66
CA GLU A 1177 19.68 -13.78 22.20
C GLU A 1177 19.20 -12.36 21.90
N ARG A 1178 20.02 -11.59 21.19
CA ARG A 1178 19.81 -10.14 21.04
C ARG A 1178 20.52 -9.57 19.83
N ALA A 1179 20.06 -8.39 19.40
CA ALA A 1179 20.67 -7.59 18.36
C ALA A 1179 22.17 -7.30 18.63
N GLN A 1180 23.00 -7.54 17.62
CA GLN A 1180 24.45 -7.42 17.67
C GLN A 1180 25.06 -6.70 16.46
N HIS A 1181 24.33 -6.62 15.34
CA HIS A 1181 24.86 -6.12 14.07
C HIS A 1181 23.97 -5.07 13.41
N PRO A 1182 23.53 -4.01 14.14
CA PRO A 1182 22.67 -2.98 13.58
C PRO A 1182 23.31 -2.32 12.36
N HIS A 1183 22.48 -1.87 11.44
CA HIS A 1183 22.90 -1.01 10.32
C HIS A 1183 23.35 0.35 10.87
N HIS A 1184 24.64 0.46 11.18
CA HIS A 1184 25.25 1.66 11.74
C HIS A 1184 26.72 1.80 11.32
N ARG A 1185 27.13 3.01 10.92
CA ARG A 1185 28.50 3.30 10.44
C ARG A 1185 29.60 3.09 11.48
N PHE A 1186 29.43 3.67 12.67
CA PHE A 1186 30.41 3.58 13.76
C PHE A 1186 30.28 2.30 14.61
N TRP A 1187 29.07 1.88 14.98
CA TRP A 1187 28.80 0.71 15.81
C TRP A 1187 28.79 -0.62 15.02
N ALA A 1188 29.75 -0.77 14.11
CA ALA A 1188 29.77 -1.85 13.13
C ALA A 1188 30.24 -3.21 13.65
N ASN A 1189 30.60 -3.30 14.94
CA ASN A 1189 31.08 -4.52 15.60
C ASN A 1189 32.36 -5.11 14.98
N GLU A 1190 33.32 -4.24 14.63
CA GLU A 1190 34.62 -4.60 14.07
C GLU A 1190 35.79 -4.03 14.91
N PRO A 1191 35.98 -4.47 16.16
CA PRO A 1191 36.92 -3.85 17.09
C PRO A 1191 38.38 -3.89 16.59
N GLY A 1192 38.75 -4.91 15.80
CA GLY A 1192 40.07 -5.01 15.16
C GLY A 1192 40.37 -3.90 14.15
N ARG A 1193 39.34 -3.21 13.65
CA ARG A 1193 39.43 -2.04 12.75
C ARG A 1193 39.11 -0.72 13.45
N GLY A 1194 38.86 -0.76 14.77
CA GLY A 1194 38.59 0.43 15.58
C GLY A 1194 37.13 0.90 15.55
N PHE A 1195 36.19 -0.02 15.25
CA PHE A 1195 34.75 0.18 15.30
C PHE A 1195 34.16 -0.67 16.44
N PRO A 1196 33.56 -0.08 17.49
CA PRO A 1196 33.02 -0.84 18.61
C PRO A 1196 31.79 -1.67 18.22
N ALA A 1197 31.42 -2.63 19.07
CA ALA A 1197 30.09 -3.23 19.07
C ALA A 1197 29.02 -2.15 19.36
N PRO A 1198 27.73 -2.38 19.10
CA PRO A 1198 26.71 -1.42 19.52
C PRO A 1198 26.64 -1.28 21.05
N PRO A 1199 26.38 -0.06 21.57
CA PRO A 1199 26.14 0.15 22.99
C PRO A 1199 24.89 -0.60 23.47
N PRO A 1200 24.76 -0.92 24.76
CA PRO A 1200 23.50 -1.39 25.31
C PRO A 1200 22.39 -0.34 25.12
N GLY A 1201 21.14 -0.79 24.96
CA GLY A 1201 19.96 0.08 24.94
C GLY A 1201 19.57 0.66 23.58
N VAL A 1202 20.08 0.10 22.47
CA VAL A 1202 19.70 0.52 21.10
C VAL A 1202 18.64 -0.43 20.55
N VAL A 1203 17.50 0.10 20.09
CA VAL A 1203 16.45 -0.69 19.43
C VAL A 1203 16.63 -0.65 17.92
N VAL A 1204 16.53 -1.82 17.28
CA VAL A 1204 16.56 -1.95 15.82
C VAL A 1204 15.15 -1.91 15.22
N GLY A 1205 15.05 -1.61 13.92
CA GLY A 1205 13.78 -1.42 13.20
C GLY A 1205 12.77 -2.56 13.36
N GLY A 1206 13.24 -3.82 13.35
CA GLY A 1206 12.40 -5.00 13.54
C GLY A 1206 11.89 -5.59 12.21
N PRO A 1207 10.92 -6.51 12.25
CA PRO A 1207 10.39 -7.14 11.05
C PRO A 1207 9.76 -6.12 10.10
N ASN A 1208 9.96 -6.34 8.79
CA ASN A 1208 9.41 -5.50 7.75
C ASN A 1208 8.66 -6.37 6.73
N ALA A 1209 7.40 -6.05 6.47
CA ALA A 1209 6.57 -6.74 5.50
C ALA A 1209 7.18 -6.63 4.09
N ASP A 1210 7.74 -5.47 3.74
CA ASP A 1210 8.23 -5.17 2.41
C ASP A 1210 9.68 -4.67 2.46
N PRO A 1211 10.65 -5.56 2.81
CA PRO A 1211 12.05 -5.17 2.86
C PRO A 1211 12.53 -4.83 1.45
N SER A 1212 13.17 -3.66 1.29
CA SER A 1212 13.62 -3.16 -0.01
C SER A 1212 15.12 -3.30 -0.23
N ASP A 1213 15.87 -3.74 0.79
CA ASP A 1213 17.32 -3.83 0.73
C ASP A 1213 17.82 -5.22 0.32
N PRO A 1214 18.93 -5.32 -0.44
CA PRO A 1214 19.42 -6.61 -0.90
C PRO A 1214 19.75 -7.61 0.21
N THR A 1215 20.20 -7.14 1.37
CA THR A 1215 20.61 -8.03 2.47
C THR A 1215 19.40 -8.72 3.11
N ALA A 1216 18.34 -7.95 3.37
CA ALA A 1216 17.08 -8.47 3.86
C ALA A 1216 16.40 -9.35 2.81
N LEU A 1217 16.40 -8.95 1.53
CA LEU A 1217 15.81 -9.76 0.45
C LEU A 1217 16.50 -11.12 0.27
N GLU A 1218 17.81 -11.20 0.50
CA GLU A 1218 18.56 -12.45 0.40
C GLU A 1218 18.41 -13.33 1.66
N SER A 1219 18.33 -12.73 2.84
CA SER A 1219 18.54 -13.46 4.11
C SER A 1219 17.31 -13.57 5.02
N ALA A 1220 16.27 -12.75 4.82
CA ALA A 1220 15.06 -12.79 5.63
C ALA A 1220 14.13 -13.93 5.18
N ASP A 1221 13.29 -14.41 6.10
CA ASP A 1221 12.28 -15.43 5.82
C ASP A 1221 11.08 -14.81 5.08
N LEU A 1222 11.24 -14.64 3.75
CA LEU A 1222 10.21 -14.06 2.88
C LEU A 1222 9.06 -15.03 2.57
N GLU A 1223 9.26 -16.33 2.80
CA GLU A 1223 8.26 -17.38 2.55
C GLU A 1223 7.13 -17.35 3.59
N HIS A 1224 7.42 -16.89 4.81
CA HIS A 1224 6.43 -16.77 5.89
C HIS A 1224 5.87 -15.36 6.04
N GLY A 1225 4.93 -15.24 6.99
CA GLY A 1225 4.25 -13.99 7.30
C GLY A 1225 5.21 -12.87 7.74
N PRO A 1226 4.76 -11.60 7.66
CA PRO A 1226 5.58 -10.42 7.87
C PRO A 1226 6.33 -10.38 9.21
N ALA A 1227 5.78 -11.00 10.27
CA ALA A 1227 6.45 -11.08 11.58
C ALA A 1227 7.75 -11.90 11.59
N ARG A 1228 8.04 -12.64 10.52
CA ARG A 1228 9.28 -13.43 10.33
C ARG A 1228 10.32 -12.78 9.41
N ARG A 1229 10.01 -11.61 8.83
CA ARG A 1229 10.88 -10.92 7.87
C ARG A 1229 11.85 -9.98 8.57
N TYR A 1230 12.81 -10.55 9.31
CA TYR A 1230 13.86 -9.79 10.00
C TYR A 1230 15.20 -10.52 9.94
N VAL A 1231 16.29 -9.76 9.80
CA VAL A 1231 17.67 -10.25 9.93
C VAL A 1231 18.53 -9.30 10.74
N ASP A 1232 19.38 -9.83 11.61
CA ASP A 1232 20.39 -9.05 12.33
C ASP A 1232 21.70 -8.98 11.52
N LEU A 1233 21.62 -8.31 10.37
CA LEU A 1233 22.76 -8.09 9.48
C LEU A 1233 22.95 -6.60 9.23
N ARG A 1234 24.20 -6.13 9.33
CA ARG A 1234 24.55 -4.71 9.13
C ARG A 1234 24.18 -4.18 7.75
N GLY A 1235 24.11 -5.05 6.74
CA GLY A 1235 23.69 -4.69 5.39
C GLY A 1235 22.18 -4.43 5.27
N SER A 1236 21.37 -4.85 6.24
CA SER A 1236 19.92 -4.70 6.24
C SER A 1236 19.50 -3.37 6.88
N TRP A 1237 19.24 -2.35 6.05
CA TRP A 1237 18.69 -1.10 6.56
C TRP A 1237 17.17 -1.20 6.75
N SER A 1238 16.46 -1.99 5.94
CA SER A 1238 14.99 -2.07 6.01
C SER A 1238 14.48 -2.85 7.24
N THR A 1239 15.30 -3.69 7.87
CA THR A 1239 14.93 -4.45 9.08
C THR A 1239 15.83 -4.16 10.30
N ASN A 1240 17.08 -3.71 10.09
CA ASN A 1240 18.09 -3.64 11.16
C ASN A 1240 18.71 -2.25 11.36
N GLU A 1241 18.13 -1.19 10.80
CA GLU A 1241 18.47 0.20 11.07
C GLU A 1241 18.19 0.61 12.53
N VAL A 1242 18.77 1.72 12.94
CA VAL A 1242 18.56 2.35 14.25
C VAL A 1242 18.36 3.85 14.05
N THR A 1243 17.39 4.46 14.73
CA THR A 1243 17.09 5.89 14.58
C THR A 1243 16.78 6.54 15.93
N ILE A 1244 16.91 7.86 15.99
CA ILE A 1244 16.63 8.62 17.22
C ILE A 1244 15.15 8.56 17.61
N ASN A 1245 14.25 8.55 16.63
CA ASN A 1245 12.80 8.49 16.85
C ASN A 1245 12.28 7.08 17.19
N TRP A 1246 13.11 6.04 17.07
CA TRP A 1246 12.77 4.70 17.56
C TRP A 1246 13.32 4.48 18.98
N ASN A 1247 14.48 5.05 19.28
CA ASN A 1247 15.08 4.97 20.61
C ASN A 1247 14.41 5.90 21.63
N ALA A 1248 13.83 7.02 21.21
CA ALA A 1248 13.10 7.94 22.09
C ALA A 1248 11.89 7.28 22.78
N PRO A 1249 10.97 6.58 22.06
CA PRO A 1249 9.87 5.89 22.72
C PRO A 1249 10.33 4.68 23.54
N LEU A 1250 11.47 4.03 23.23
CA LEU A 1250 12.07 3.03 24.12
C LEU A 1250 12.46 3.65 25.47
N ALA A 1251 13.17 4.77 25.45
CA ALA A 1251 13.55 5.50 26.66
C ALA A 1251 12.31 5.98 27.43
N TRP A 1252 11.28 6.46 26.72
CA TRP A 1252 10.00 6.86 27.29
C TRP A 1252 9.32 5.72 28.04
N VAL A 1253 9.08 4.59 27.37
CA VAL A 1253 8.34 3.45 27.94
C VAL A 1253 9.12 2.81 29.09
N ALA A 1254 10.44 2.62 28.93
CA ALA A 1254 11.28 2.07 29.99
C ALA A 1254 11.34 3.01 31.22
N GLY A 1255 11.49 4.32 31.01
CA GLY A 1255 11.51 5.33 32.06
C GLY A 1255 10.17 5.44 32.80
N TYR A 1256 9.06 5.44 32.05
CA TYR A 1256 7.69 5.46 32.59
C TYR A 1256 7.41 4.24 33.47
N LEU A 1257 7.66 3.03 32.95
CA LEU A 1257 7.43 1.79 33.69
C LEU A 1257 8.33 1.69 34.93
N ASN A 1258 9.61 2.09 34.81
CA ASN A 1258 10.54 2.09 35.93
C ASN A 1258 10.10 3.06 37.03
N ALA A 1259 9.67 4.28 36.67
CA ALA A 1259 9.20 5.25 37.64
C ALA A 1259 7.95 4.78 38.40
N LEU A 1260 6.97 4.19 37.70
CA LEU A 1260 5.74 3.68 38.31
C LEU A 1260 5.98 2.55 39.34
N HIS A 1261 7.01 1.73 39.13
CA HIS A 1261 7.27 0.55 39.97
C HIS A 1261 8.35 0.78 41.05
N THR A 1262 9.09 1.89 40.99
CA THR A 1262 10.15 2.22 41.96
C THR A 1262 9.79 3.36 42.91
N SER A 1263 8.72 4.11 42.62
CA SER A 1263 8.12 5.01 43.60
C SER A 1263 7.37 4.19 44.66
N ASP A 1264 7.73 4.33 45.94
CA ASP A 1264 6.79 4.04 47.04
C ASP A 1264 5.49 4.82 46.73
N ALA A 1265 4.47 4.11 46.23
CA ALA A 1265 3.18 4.66 45.81
C ALA A 1265 2.48 5.50 46.90
#